data_AF-A0A812P7U3-F1
#
_entry.id   AF-A0A812P7U3-F1
#
_cell.length_a   1.000
_cell.length_b   1.000
_cell.length_c   1.000
_cell.angle_alpha   90.00
_cell.angle_beta   90.00
_cell.angle_gamma   90.00
#
_symmetry.space_group_name_H-M   'P 1'
#
loop_
_entity.id
_entity.type
_entity.pdbx_description
1 polymer ?
#
loop_
_entity_poly.entity_id
_entity_poly.type
_entity_poly.pdbx_seq_one_letter_code
_entity_poly.pdbx_strand_id
1 'polypeptide(L)'
;MDATQAEHARQVREATLAQITALVESDMKALRQRTPDHVLKAIATAKDLKYVKDRQTQGDNFVQTWMAEYCHCEMLDETLSCKGNNVLPNVLKFLGQFRGIAGTQYVLCLCDYTVLPANVDYVRDSVELLANLLASSSNNLGHLQLPLPQRSMASSTSVKHRRTVEDLLMKAKINADSVTALLFEKPADASASDKRSLTQTCLTCLFSGFDATSWTASRVLQECRMGPFPLLKVADFLGYENSRKGVPLHEGILDAFMDGMGFGETDRLVIVDLCPNRQAEFARAAVNKMIETEGKSCMRYVGLFRPEHADVKADLSGKIYSWWDSSSAAPAKRRTRDDVDLDAVAVPLQILSLQGSKPVWPSSLEDKFPAGTPEHAKLLLLNQEFLKEFPKPRALSQVGRQASSVSQLTQRLAAECDYSQDGEPLDLERCVDLATVPVAELKETVLAMVTGRPGKPSIMITAEYGLWIGNTRNVLEESSGVPWRLGSDKELIVVNKATLPLCELLRLKATEEGLVNVEVESHVVLPKPPTAAAADDAETQLDDDEALFGFRYDVAPTVSCKTSVFKPAVLSKEETETVRAVSLAALFSGNYDRLPRNKIATVAWEAVVLQPLKGCRASSVESVVTVSGTPPKIMPIKPKIYLTCSVRLPPQSWCKVSS
;
A
#
# COMPACT_ATOMS: atom_id res chain seq x y z
N MET A 1 46.78 70.81 50.81
CA MET A 1 45.91 71.19 49.67
C MET A 1 45.04 72.33 50.13
N ASP A 2 44.93 73.37 49.32
CA ASP A 2 44.00 74.47 49.57
C ASP A 2 42.55 73.92 49.60
N ALA A 3 41.68 74.47 50.44
CA ALA A 3 40.31 73.95 50.62
C ALA A 3 39.53 73.96 49.29
N THR A 4 39.83 74.92 48.42
CA THR A 4 39.36 75.03 47.03
C THR A 4 39.79 73.87 46.14
N GLN A 5 41.03 73.36 46.28
CA GLN A 5 41.51 72.21 45.52
C GLN A 5 40.83 70.91 45.93
N ALA A 6 40.57 70.75 47.24
CA ALA A 6 39.85 69.59 47.75
C ALA A 6 38.38 69.56 47.27
N GLU A 7 37.74 70.73 47.24
CA GLU A 7 36.37 70.87 46.74
C GLU A 7 36.28 70.63 45.23
N HIS A 8 37.21 71.19 44.44
CA HIS A 8 37.28 70.93 43.00
C HIS A 8 37.52 69.44 42.71
N ALA A 9 38.42 68.78 43.46
CA ALA A 9 38.65 67.34 43.32
C ALA A 9 37.42 66.48 43.72
N ARG A 10 36.57 66.97 44.61
CA ARG A 10 35.28 66.35 44.93
C ARG A 10 34.30 66.49 43.76
N GLN A 11 34.13 67.69 43.23
CA GLN A 11 33.24 67.97 42.10
C GLN A 11 33.62 67.17 40.84
N VAL A 12 34.91 67.08 40.53
CA VAL A 12 35.40 66.28 39.40
C VAL A 12 35.10 64.80 39.59
N ARG A 13 35.25 64.27 40.83
CA ARG A 13 34.92 62.86 41.13
C ARG A 13 33.42 62.59 41.01
N GLU A 14 32.58 63.48 41.53
CA GLU A 14 31.13 63.37 41.42
C GLU A 14 30.67 63.42 39.95
N ALA A 15 31.21 64.35 39.16
CA ALA A 15 30.92 64.44 37.73
C ALA A 15 31.38 63.19 36.96
N THR A 16 32.59 62.68 37.28
CA THR A 16 33.12 61.44 36.67
C THR A 16 32.26 60.23 37.02
N LEU A 17 31.81 60.13 38.27
CA LEU A 17 30.93 59.04 38.69
C LEU A 17 29.59 59.12 37.97
N ALA A 18 28.97 60.30 37.89
CA ALA A 18 27.71 60.49 37.17
C ALA A 18 27.82 60.09 35.70
N GLN A 19 28.93 60.42 35.04
CA GLN A 19 29.21 59.99 33.67
C GLN A 19 29.34 58.47 33.57
N ILE A 20 30.12 57.84 34.45
CA ILE A 20 30.28 56.37 34.46
C ILE A 20 28.95 55.67 34.70
N THR A 21 28.14 56.12 35.66
CA THR A 21 26.81 55.57 35.94
C THR A 21 25.92 55.63 34.71
N ALA A 22 25.84 56.80 34.04
CA ALA A 22 25.03 56.96 32.85
C ALA A 22 25.48 56.04 31.69
N LEU A 23 26.80 55.85 31.52
CA LEU A 23 27.36 54.95 30.52
C LEU A 23 27.06 53.48 30.84
N VAL A 24 27.24 53.05 32.10
CA VAL A 24 26.93 51.69 32.53
C VAL A 24 25.44 51.40 32.35
N GLU A 25 24.56 52.31 32.74
CA GLU A 25 23.11 52.15 32.55
C GLU A 25 22.72 52.06 31.07
N SER A 26 23.37 52.87 30.21
CA SER A 26 23.17 52.83 28.76
C SER A 26 23.60 51.49 28.16
N ASP A 27 24.80 51.02 28.51
CA ASP A 27 25.35 49.75 28.05
C ASP A 27 24.51 48.56 28.58
N MET A 28 24.08 48.59 29.84
CA MET A 28 23.17 47.59 30.42
C MET A 28 21.83 47.54 29.69
N LYS A 29 21.28 48.71 29.33
CA LYS A 29 20.05 48.79 28.52
C LYS A 29 20.27 48.19 27.13
N ALA A 30 21.42 48.45 26.49
CA ALA A 30 21.76 47.86 25.19
C ALA A 30 21.92 46.33 25.28
N LEU A 31 22.53 45.82 26.36
CA LEU A 31 22.66 44.39 26.62
C LEU A 31 21.30 43.71 26.87
N ARG A 32 20.39 44.36 27.62
CA ARG A 32 19.02 43.89 27.85
C ARG A 32 18.18 43.86 26.56
N GLN A 33 18.42 44.82 25.66
CA GLN A 33 17.75 44.89 24.36
C GLN A 33 18.28 43.84 23.37
N ARG A 34 19.45 43.25 23.63
CA ARG A 34 19.96 42.14 22.83
C ARG A 34 19.03 40.94 22.99
N THR A 35 18.49 40.47 21.88
CA THR A 35 17.62 39.30 21.84
C THR A 35 18.34 38.14 22.54
N PRO A 36 17.73 37.48 23.54
CA PRO A 36 18.41 36.42 24.27
C PRO A 36 18.94 35.35 23.31
N ASP A 37 20.12 34.80 23.58
CA ASP A 37 20.72 33.74 22.77
C ASP A 37 19.75 32.58 22.47
N HIS A 38 18.82 32.28 23.39
CA HIS A 38 17.81 31.25 23.20
C HIS A 38 16.79 31.60 22.09
N VAL A 39 16.42 32.87 21.96
CA VAL A 39 15.51 33.34 20.90
C VAL A 39 16.20 33.30 19.55
N LEU A 40 17.47 33.71 19.47
CA LEU A 40 18.26 33.61 18.23
C LEU A 40 18.47 32.15 17.81
N LYS A 41 18.74 31.25 18.76
CA LYS A 41 18.80 29.79 18.52
C LYS A 41 17.45 29.24 18.07
N ALA A 42 16.35 29.66 18.68
CA ALA A 42 15.01 29.25 18.28
C ALA A 42 14.67 29.72 16.86
N ILE A 43 15.02 30.96 16.51
CA ILE A 43 14.87 31.51 15.15
C ILE A 43 15.72 30.71 14.15
N ALA A 44 16.99 30.42 14.47
CA ALA A 44 17.85 29.61 13.61
C ALA A 44 17.30 28.20 13.41
N THR A 45 16.83 27.57 14.49
CA THR A 45 16.19 26.24 14.44
C THR A 45 14.92 26.26 13.61
N ALA A 46 14.08 27.30 13.76
CA ALA A 46 12.87 27.48 12.97
C ALA A 46 13.18 27.69 11.48
N LYS A 47 14.25 28.44 11.15
CA LYS A 47 14.74 28.59 9.77
C LYS A 47 15.22 27.26 9.19
N ASP A 48 15.94 26.46 9.96
CA ASP A 48 16.43 25.16 9.52
C ASP A 48 15.27 24.15 9.32
N LEU A 49 14.28 24.13 10.23
CA LEU A 49 13.07 23.31 10.08
C LEU A 49 12.24 23.73 8.86
N LYS A 50 12.08 25.04 8.65
CA LYS A 50 11.42 25.58 7.45
C LYS A 50 12.14 25.12 6.18
N TYR A 51 13.47 25.23 6.16
CA TYR A 51 14.28 24.78 5.02
C TYR A 51 14.10 23.29 4.72
N VAL A 52 14.13 22.44 5.74
CA VAL A 52 13.89 20.99 5.59
C VAL A 52 12.51 20.72 5.00
N LYS A 53 11.46 21.41 5.50
CA LYS A 53 10.09 21.28 5.00
C LYS A 53 9.93 21.76 3.56
N ASP A 54 10.51 22.91 3.23
CA ASP A 54 10.48 23.47 1.87
C ASP A 54 11.19 22.54 0.89
N ARG A 55 12.35 21.99 1.27
CA ARG A 55 13.09 20.99 0.48
C ARG A 55 12.30 19.70 0.29
N GLN A 56 11.65 19.19 1.33
CA GLN A 56 10.80 18.00 1.23
C GLN A 56 9.65 18.24 0.26
N THR A 57 8.96 19.38 0.38
CA THR A 57 7.86 19.77 -0.52
C THR A 57 8.32 19.87 -1.98
N GLN A 58 9.53 20.43 -2.22
CA GLN A 58 10.11 20.48 -3.56
C GLN A 58 10.40 19.08 -4.12
N GLY A 59 10.93 18.17 -3.29
CA GLY A 59 11.17 16.79 -3.69
C GLY A 59 9.87 16.03 -4.00
N ASP A 60 8.84 16.19 -3.17
CA ASP A 60 7.53 15.58 -3.39
C ASP A 60 6.89 16.08 -4.68
N ASN A 61 6.94 17.40 -4.92
CA ASN A 61 6.47 18.00 -6.17
C ASN A 61 7.26 17.48 -7.37
N PHE A 62 8.59 17.38 -7.26
CA PHE A 62 9.44 16.84 -8.32
C PHE A 62 9.04 15.39 -8.66
N VAL A 63 8.90 14.52 -7.65
CA VAL A 63 8.52 13.12 -7.84
C VAL A 63 7.15 13.03 -8.51
N GLN A 64 6.17 13.84 -8.08
CA GLN A 64 4.84 13.84 -8.68
C GLN A 64 4.87 14.27 -10.15
N THR A 65 5.57 15.36 -10.46
CA THR A 65 5.73 15.84 -11.84
C THR A 65 6.46 14.81 -12.70
N TRP A 66 7.56 14.24 -12.19
CA TRP A 66 8.34 13.23 -12.90
C TRP A 66 7.52 11.97 -13.15
N MET A 67 6.79 11.46 -12.16
CA MET A 67 5.90 10.30 -12.34
C MET A 67 4.82 10.60 -13.39
N ALA A 68 4.18 11.78 -13.33
CA ALA A 68 3.16 12.16 -14.31
C ALA A 68 3.70 12.24 -15.75
N GLU A 69 4.96 12.65 -15.92
CA GLU A 69 5.57 12.80 -17.24
C GLU A 69 6.18 11.48 -17.77
N TYR A 70 6.80 10.68 -16.91
CA TYR A 70 7.64 9.54 -17.29
C TYR A 70 7.07 8.17 -16.90
N CYS A 71 6.28 8.07 -15.84
CA CYS A 71 5.86 6.80 -15.24
C CYS A 71 4.43 6.84 -14.69
N HIS A 72 3.46 6.56 -15.56
CA HIS A 72 2.04 6.49 -15.19
C HIS A 72 1.69 5.12 -14.59
N CYS A 73 1.29 5.09 -13.33
CA CYS A 73 0.80 3.89 -12.66
C CYS A 73 -0.71 4.01 -12.45
N GLU A 74 -1.49 3.39 -13.33
CA GLU A 74 -2.95 3.35 -13.26
C GLU A 74 -3.36 2.27 -12.25
N MET A 75 -3.96 2.68 -11.13
CA MET A 75 -4.47 1.72 -10.14
C MET A 75 -5.82 1.18 -10.60
N LEU A 76 -5.90 -0.14 -10.81
CA LEU A 76 -7.14 -0.86 -11.02
C LEU A 76 -7.95 -0.92 -9.72
N ASP A 77 -9.26 -1.01 -9.85
CA ASP A 77 -10.16 -1.25 -8.73
C ASP A 77 -10.03 -2.69 -8.19
N GLU A 78 -10.73 -3.00 -7.10
CA GLU A 78 -10.73 -4.34 -6.49
C GLU A 78 -11.32 -5.42 -7.39
N THR A 79 -12.13 -5.04 -8.39
CA THR A 79 -12.70 -6.01 -9.35
C THR A 79 -11.65 -6.50 -10.33
N LEU A 80 -10.51 -5.82 -10.42
CA LEU A 80 -9.43 -6.04 -11.39
C LEU A 80 -9.94 -6.05 -12.83
N SER A 81 -11.09 -5.41 -13.06
CA SER A 81 -11.72 -5.32 -14.35
C SER A 81 -11.07 -4.20 -15.15
N CYS A 82 -10.56 -4.50 -16.34
CA CYS A 82 -10.17 -3.44 -17.25
C CYS A 82 -11.39 -2.88 -18.02
N LYS A 83 -12.60 -3.44 -17.80
CA LYS A 83 -13.85 -3.01 -18.43
C LYS A 83 -14.49 -1.79 -17.77
N GLY A 84 -13.98 -1.34 -16.63
CA GLY A 84 -14.36 -0.03 -16.12
C GLY A 84 -14.12 1.01 -17.22
N ASN A 85 -15.12 1.88 -17.48
CA ASN A 85 -15.14 2.82 -18.62
C ASN A 85 -13.92 3.76 -18.74
N ASN A 86 -12.98 3.73 -17.81
CA ASN A 86 -11.87 4.67 -17.74
C ASN A 86 -10.48 4.06 -18.02
N VAL A 87 -10.26 2.74 -17.90
CA VAL A 87 -8.88 2.20 -17.99
C VAL A 87 -8.30 2.36 -19.40
N LEU A 88 -8.97 1.83 -20.43
CA LEU A 88 -8.53 2.00 -21.82
C LEU A 88 -8.49 3.49 -22.22
N PRO A 89 -9.51 4.32 -21.94
CA PRO A 89 -9.42 5.75 -22.20
C PRO A 89 -8.29 6.46 -21.48
N ASN A 90 -7.95 6.10 -20.24
CA ASN A 90 -6.82 6.69 -19.50
C ASN A 90 -5.48 6.29 -20.14
N VAL A 91 -5.30 5.02 -20.50
CA VAL A 91 -4.11 4.55 -21.22
C VAL A 91 -4.01 5.24 -22.57
N LEU A 92 -5.09 5.29 -23.35
CA LEU A 92 -5.11 5.98 -24.65
C LEU A 92 -4.93 7.49 -24.52
N LYS A 93 -5.44 8.12 -23.45
CA LYS A 93 -5.23 9.54 -23.15
C LYS A 93 -3.75 9.80 -22.87
N PHE A 94 -3.11 8.96 -22.06
CA PHE A 94 -1.68 9.05 -21.80
C PHE A 94 -0.88 8.85 -23.10
N LEU A 95 -1.18 7.81 -23.88
CA LEU A 95 -0.57 7.61 -25.20
C LEU A 95 -0.82 8.78 -26.15
N GLY A 96 -2.00 9.40 -26.04
CA GLY A 96 -2.44 10.55 -26.82
C GLY A 96 -1.72 11.85 -26.46
N GLN A 97 -1.21 12.01 -25.23
CA GLN A 97 -0.39 13.15 -24.84
C GLN A 97 0.90 13.27 -25.67
N PHE A 98 1.32 12.17 -26.28
CA PHE A 98 2.51 12.12 -27.14
C PHE A 98 2.17 12.25 -28.63
N ARG A 99 0.89 12.24 -29.02
CA ARG A 99 0.48 12.45 -30.41
C ARG A 99 0.75 13.91 -30.80
N GLY A 100 1.51 14.10 -31.88
CA GLY A 100 1.87 15.43 -32.40
C GLY A 100 3.25 15.92 -31.98
N ILE A 101 3.96 15.18 -31.13
CA ILE A 101 5.41 15.37 -30.94
C ILE A 101 6.11 14.81 -32.20
N ALA A 102 7.12 15.53 -32.72
CA ALA A 102 7.91 15.03 -33.84
C ALA A 102 8.55 13.68 -33.49
N GLY A 103 8.65 12.75 -34.45
CA GLY A 103 9.27 11.43 -34.27
C GLY A 103 8.30 10.25 -34.40
N THR A 104 8.84 9.04 -34.40
CA THR A 104 8.06 7.80 -34.43
C THR A 104 7.78 7.34 -33.00
N GLN A 105 6.50 7.07 -32.70
CA GLN A 105 6.10 6.46 -31.45
C GLN A 105 6.06 4.93 -31.60
N TYR A 106 6.86 4.25 -30.79
CA TYR A 106 6.90 2.81 -30.63
C TYR A 106 6.20 2.45 -29.32
N VAL A 107 5.41 1.38 -29.32
CA VAL A 107 4.77 0.88 -28.09
C VAL A 107 5.17 -0.58 -27.88
N LEU A 108 5.73 -0.87 -26.72
CA LEU A 108 6.02 -2.23 -26.29
C LEU A 108 5.05 -2.60 -25.15
N CYS A 109 4.07 -3.44 -25.47
CA CYS A 109 3.11 -3.97 -24.51
C CYS A 109 3.69 -5.21 -23.83
N LEU A 110 3.66 -5.25 -22.50
CA LEU A 110 4.22 -6.32 -21.69
C LEU A 110 3.11 -7.02 -20.93
N CYS A 111 3.10 -8.36 -20.97
CA CYS A 111 2.27 -9.18 -20.08
C CYS A 111 3.12 -10.29 -19.47
N ASP A 112 3.23 -10.30 -18.14
CA ASP A 112 3.90 -11.39 -17.41
C ASP A 112 2.87 -12.39 -16.85
N TYR A 113 2.60 -13.45 -17.62
CA TYR A 113 1.76 -14.57 -17.18
C TYR A 113 2.58 -15.73 -16.62
N THR A 114 3.86 -15.52 -16.25
CA THR A 114 4.72 -16.57 -15.67
C THR A 114 4.03 -17.27 -14.50
N VAL A 115 3.29 -16.49 -13.69
CA VAL A 115 2.28 -16.97 -12.74
C VAL A 115 0.93 -16.43 -13.20
N LEU A 116 0.07 -17.31 -13.73
CA LEU A 116 -1.24 -16.89 -14.21
C LEU A 116 -2.07 -16.32 -13.03
N PRO A 117 -2.61 -15.08 -13.15
CA PRO A 117 -3.51 -14.53 -12.15
C PRO A 117 -4.70 -15.44 -11.87
N ALA A 118 -5.13 -15.51 -10.61
CA ALA A 118 -6.30 -16.32 -10.22
C ALA A 118 -7.61 -15.80 -10.84
N ASN A 119 -7.67 -14.48 -11.10
CA ASN A 119 -8.81 -13.86 -11.76
C ASN A 119 -8.69 -14.00 -13.29
N VAL A 120 -9.51 -14.87 -13.88
CA VAL A 120 -9.54 -15.14 -15.32
C VAL A 120 -10.12 -13.96 -16.11
N ASP A 121 -11.02 -13.17 -15.53
CA ASP A 121 -11.54 -11.97 -16.18
C ASP A 121 -10.41 -10.94 -16.36
N TYR A 122 -9.55 -10.75 -15.35
CA TYR A 122 -8.38 -9.89 -15.47
C TYR A 122 -7.43 -10.31 -16.60
N VAL A 123 -7.16 -11.62 -16.75
CA VAL A 123 -6.35 -12.14 -17.87
C VAL A 123 -7.02 -11.82 -19.21
N ARG A 124 -8.31 -12.11 -19.35
CA ARG A 124 -9.07 -11.83 -20.58
C ARG A 124 -9.06 -10.35 -20.93
N ASP A 125 -9.34 -9.49 -19.95
CA ASP A 125 -9.40 -8.05 -20.08
C ASP A 125 -8.02 -7.48 -20.47
N SER A 126 -6.93 -8.01 -19.90
CA SER A 126 -5.56 -7.63 -20.28
C SER A 126 -5.22 -8.02 -21.73
N VAL A 127 -5.70 -9.18 -22.22
CA VAL A 127 -5.52 -9.60 -23.62
C VAL A 127 -6.38 -8.76 -24.58
N GLU A 128 -7.61 -8.41 -24.18
CA GLU A 128 -8.46 -7.51 -24.97
C GLU A 128 -7.84 -6.12 -25.10
N LEU A 129 -7.30 -5.59 -24.00
CA LEU A 129 -6.57 -4.33 -24.01
C LEU A 129 -5.28 -4.40 -24.86
N LEU A 130 -4.52 -5.51 -24.74
CA LEU A 130 -3.38 -5.78 -25.60
C LEU A 130 -3.79 -5.72 -27.08
N ALA A 131 -4.88 -6.39 -27.47
CA ALA A 131 -5.35 -6.42 -28.84
C ALA A 131 -5.70 -5.02 -29.35
N ASN A 132 -6.41 -4.22 -28.54
CA ASN A 132 -6.76 -2.84 -28.88
C ASN A 132 -5.51 -1.96 -29.07
N LEU A 133 -4.50 -2.12 -28.21
CA LEU A 133 -3.25 -1.39 -28.33
C LEU A 133 -2.47 -1.84 -29.57
N LEU A 134 -2.29 -3.14 -29.79
CA LEU A 134 -1.58 -3.65 -30.96
C LEU A 134 -2.29 -3.29 -32.26
N ALA A 135 -3.63 -3.24 -32.30
CA ALA A 135 -4.39 -2.85 -33.48
C ALA A 135 -4.26 -1.36 -33.84
N SER A 136 -3.81 -0.51 -32.92
CA SER A 136 -3.77 0.94 -33.12
C SER A 136 -2.61 1.43 -33.99
N SER A 137 -1.56 0.62 -34.17
CA SER A 137 -0.38 0.97 -34.98
C SER A 137 0.48 -0.25 -35.28
N SER A 138 1.11 -0.30 -36.46
CA SER A 138 2.11 -1.32 -36.82
C SER A 138 3.45 -1.17 -36.07
N ASN A 139 3.65 -0.05 -35.38
CA ASN A 139 4.79 0.19 -34.49
C ASN A 139 4.57 -0.32 -33.06
N ASN A 140 3.48 -1.06 -32.83
CA ASN A 140 3.18 -1.63 -31.53
C ASN A 140 3.51 -3.13 -31.53
N LEU A 141 4.16 -3.58 -30.45
CA LEU A 141 4.60 -4.96 -30.27
C LEU A 141 4.18 -5.46 -28.90
N GLY A 142 3.77 -6.73 -28.81
CA GLY A 142 3.53 -7.41 -27.55
C GLY A 142 4.69 -8.33 -27.17
N HIS A 143 5.09 -8.33 -25.90
CA HIS A 143 5.94 -9.35 -25.31
C HIS A 143 5.20 -10.05 -24.17
N LEU A 144 4.98 -11.36 -24.33
CA LEU A 144 4.21 -12.16 -23.38
C LEU A 144 5.08 -13.26 -22.80
N GLN A 145 5.23 -13.25 -21.48
CA GLN A 145 5.86 -14.34 -20.76
C GLN A 145 4.80 -15.39 -20.42
N LEU A 146 4.98 -16.62 -20.91
CA LEU A 146 3.98 -17.67 -20.76
C LEU A 146 4.02 -18.33 -19.37
N PRO A 147 2.90 -18.93 -18.92
CA PRO A 147 2.84 -19.69 -17.67
C PRO A 147 3.92 -20.76 -17.59
N LEU A 148 4.68 -20.73 -16.50
CA LEU A 148 5.71 -21.73 -16.20
C LEU A 148 5.20 -22.79 -15.22
N PRO A 149 5.66 -24.05 -15.33
CA PRO A 149 5.38 -25.05 -14.33
C PRO A 149 6.00 -24.66 -12.99
N GLN A 150 5.15 -24.43 -11.98
CA GLN A 150 5.54 -24.14 -10.61
C GLN A 150 5.62 -25.42 -9.79
N ARG A 151 6.47 -25.45 -8.76
CA ARG A 151 6.60 -26.64 -7.88
C ARG A 151 5.27 -27.06 -7.24
N SER A 152 4.41 -26.11 -6.96
CA SER A 152 3.07 -26.32 -6.37
C SER A 152 1.97 -26.59 -7.41
N MET A 153 2.27 -26.46 -8.72
CA MET A 153 1.30 -26.55 -9.80
C MET A 153 1.47 -27.87 -10.56
N ALA A 154 0.37 -28.60 -10.74
CA ALA A 154 0.39 -29.79 -11.60
C ALA A 154 0.73 -29.40 -13.06
N SER A 155 1.50 -30.23 -13.75
CA SER A 155 1.90 -29.98 -15.14
C SER A 155 0.71 -29.81 -16.10
N SER A 156 -0.37 -30.57 -15.87
CA SER A 156 -1.61 -30.42 -16.64
C SER A 156 -2.27 -29.04 -16.45
N THR A 157 -2.14 -28.44 -15.27
CA THR A 157 -2.65 -27.09 -14.99
C THR A 157 -1.83 -26.03 -15.71
N SER A 158 -0.50 -26.14 -15.73
CA SER A 158 0.33 -25.15 -16.45
C SER A 158 0.05 -25.17 -17.95
N VAL A 159 -0.16 -26.36 -18.53
CA VAL A 159 -0.55 -26.52 -19.94
C VAL A 159 -1.92 -25.89 -20.20
N LYS A 160 -2.91 -26.09 -19.31
CA LYS A 160 -4.22 -25.45 -19.42
C LYS A 160 -4.11 -23.92 -19.37
N HIS A 161 -3.35 -23.38 -18.42
CA HIS A 161 -3.14 -21.93 -18.29
C HIS A 161 -2.50 -21.34 -19.55
N ARG A 162 -1.47 -22.01 -20.09
CA ARG A 162 -0.84 -21.60 -21.34
C ARG A 162 -1.83 -21.61 -22.51
N ARG A 163 -2.60 -22.70 -22.67
CA ARG A 163 -3.64 -22.81 -23.70
C ARG A 163 -4.69 -21.71 -23.57
N THR A 164 -5.13 -21.39 -22.36
CA THR A 164 -6.08 -20.29 -22.12
C THR A 164 -5.55 -18.96 -22.66
N VAL A 165 -4.28 -18.63 -22.42
CA VAL A 165 -3.66 -17.41 -22.95
C VAL A 165 -3.59 -17.47 -24.48
N GLU A 166 -3.08 -18.56 -25.06
CA GLU A 166 -2.96 -18.74 -26.51
C GLU A 166 -4.33 -18.65 -27.22
N ASP A 167 -5.37 -19.28 -26.69
CA ASP A 167 -6.73 -19.24 -27.23
C ASP A 167 -7.33 -17.83 -27.18
N LEU A 168 -7.05 -17.07 -26.12
CA LEU A 168 -7.47 -15.67 -26.00
C LEU A 168 -6.78 -14.78 -27.04
N LEU A 169 -5.48 -14.98 -27.30
CA LEU A 169 -4.73 -14.24 -28.32
C LEU A 169 -5.29 -14.50 -29.72
N MET A 170 -5.54 -15.78 -30.06
CA MET A 170 -6.14 -16.16 -31.34
C MET A 170 -7.52 -15.53 -31.51
N LYS A 171 -8.37 -15.59 -30.48
CA LYS A 171 -9.70 -14.96 -30.49
C LYS A 171 -9.61 -13.44 -30.70
N ALA A 172 -8.59 -12.80 -30.16
CA ALA A 172 -8.37 -11.36 -30.27
C ALA A 172 -7.63 -10.94 -31.56
N LYS A 173 -7.42 -11.86 -32.52
CA LYS A 173 -6.69 -11.63 -33.78
C LYS A 173 -5.26 -11.09 -33.55
N ILE A 174 -4.61 -11.60 -32.51
CA ILE A 174 -3.19 -11.37 -32.26
C ILE A 174 -2.42 -12.54 -32.86
N ASN A 175 -1.50 -12.24 -33.78
CA ASN A 175 -0.53 -13.20 -34.29
C ASN A 175 0.50 -13.50 -33.18
N ALA A 176 0.53 -14.75 -32.74
CA ALA A 176 1.41 -15.28 -31.70
C ALA A 176 2.41 -16.32 -32.24
N ASP A 177 2.62 -16.38 -33.56
CA ASP A 177 3.49 -17.37 -34.20
C ASP A 177 4.99 -17.09 -33.92
N SER A 178 5.34 -15.85 -33.57
CA SER A 178 6.71 -15.46 -33.24
C SER A 178 7.07 -15.90 -31.82
N VAL A 179 7.62 -17.10 -31.71
CA VAL A 179 8.10 -17.66 -30.44
C VAL A 179 9.50 -17.15 -30.14
N THR A 180 9.69 -16.58 -28.95
CA THR A 180 10.98 -16.05 -28.49
C THR A 180 11.47 -16.81 -27.26
N ALA A 181 12.76 -17.17 -27.21
CA ALA A 181 13.36 -17.83 -26.06
C ALA A 181 14.10 -16.85 -25.13
N LEU A 182 13.71 -16.77 -23.86
CA LEU A 182 14.56 -16.19 -22.80
C LEU A 182 15.60 -17.23 -22.39
N LEU A 183 16.87 -16.88 -22.50
CA LEU A 183 18.00 -17.71 -22.13
C LEU A 183 18.57 -17.24 -20.79
N PHE A 184 18.94 -18.18 -19.93
CA PHE A 184 19.50 -17.91 -18.61
C PHE A 184 20.85 -18.59 -18.43
N GLU A 185 21.72 -17.95 -17.65
CA GLU A 185 22.98 -18.49 -17.19
C GLU A 185 22.92 -18.73 -15.67
N LYS A 186 23.43 -19.88 -15.22
CA LYS A 186 23.50 -20.16 -13.79
C LYS A 186 24.60 -19.30 -13.16
N PRO A 187 24.39 -18.76 -11.96
CA PRO A 187 25.47 -18.10 -11.24
C PRO A 187 26.61 -19.11 -10.99
N ALA A 188 27.85 -18.62 -10.96
CA ALA A 188 29.05 -19.47 -10.85
C ALA A 188 29.05 -20.36 -9.59
N ASP A 189 28.32 -19.95 -8.56
CA ASP A 189 28.16 -20.67 -7.30
C ASP A 189 26.84 -21.45 -7.18
N ALA A 190 26.11 -21.63 -8.29
CA ALA A 190 24.93 -22.48 -8.32
C ALA A 190 25.30 -23.93 -7.98
N SER A 191 24.54 -24.54 -7.06
CA SER A 191 24.72 -25.95 -6.73
C SER A 191 24.53 -26.83 -7.98
N ALA A 192 25.28 -27.93 -8.08
CA ALA A 192 25.06 -28.95 -9.14
C ALA A 192 23.64 -29.54 -9.10
N SER A 193 22.97 -29.46 -7.94
CA SER A 193 21.56 -29.86 -7.75
C SER A 193 20.54 -28.84 -8.27
N ASP A 194 20.95 -27.67 -8.75
CA ASP A 194 20.02 -26.67 -9.29
C ASP A 194 19.44 -27.16 -10.63
N LYS A 195 18.19 -27.61 -10.59
CA LYS A 195 17.44 -28.15 -11.74
C LYS A 195 16.54 -27.11 -12.42
N ARG A 196 16.68 -25.82 -12.10
CA ARG A 196 15.89 -24.77 -12.74
C ARG A 196 16.17 -24.73 -14.24
N SER A 197 15.13 -24.48 -15.03
CA SER A 197 15.23 -24.36 -16.48
C SER A 197 16.09 -23.14 -16.86
N LEU A 198 16.97 -23.31 -17.84
CA LEU A 198 17.78 -22.22 -18.41
C LEU A 198 17.14 -21.58 -19.64
N THR A 199 15.92 -22.00 -19.97
CA THR A 199 15.17 -21.48 -21.08
C THR A 199 13.72 -21.24 -20.66
N GLN A 200 13.15 -20.11 -21.05
CA GLN A 200 11.72 -19.85 -20.96
C GLN A 200 11.17 -19.41 -22.32
N THR A 201 10.10 -20.08 -22.75
CA THR A 201 9.36 -19.68 -23.93
C THR A 201 8.51 -18.45 -23.64
N CYS A 202 8.60 -17.48 -24.52
CA CYS A 202 7.78 -16.27 -24.57
C CYS A 202 7.18 -16.13 -25.97
N LEU A 203 6.20 -15.25 -26.09
CA LEU A 203 5.62 -14.87 -27.38
C LEU A 203 5.96 -13.41 -27.66
N THR A 204 6.33 -13.16 -28.90
CA THR A 204 6.34 -11.82 -29.49
C THR A 204 5.08 -11.72 -30.34
N CYS A 205 4.24 -10.73 -30.06
CA CYS A 205 2.90 -10.65 -30.59
C CYS A 205 2.71 -9.41 -31.46
N LEU A 206 2.05 -9.60 -32.59
CA LEU A 206 1.64 -8.54 -33.52
C LEU A 206 0.14 -8.64 -33.77
N PHE A 207 -0.50 -7.52 -34.09
CA PHE A 207 -1.88 -7.60 -34.55
C PHE A 207 -1.93 -8.20 -35.96
N SER A 208 -2.79 -9.19 -36.19
CA SER A 208 -2.85 -9.93 -37.48
C SER A 208 -3.22 -9.05 -38.69
N GLY A 209 -3.68 -7.81 -38.47
CA GLY A 209 -3.98 -6.86 -39.53
C GLY A 209 -2.76 -6.11 -40.10
N PHE A 210 -1.56 -6.32 -39.55
CA PHE A 210 -0.33 -5.69 -40.03
C PHE A 210 0.64 -6.72 -40.61
N ASP A 211 1.06 -6.52 -41.86
CA ASP A 211 2.00 -7.41 -42.56
C ASP A 211 3.47 -7.10 -42.22
N ALA A 212 3.75 -5.87 -41.76
CA ALA A 212 5.09 -5.41 -41.42
C ALA A 212 5.09 -4.64 -40.10
N THR A 213 6.18 -4.74 -39.36
CA THR A 213 6.44 -3.96 -38.14
C THR A 213 7.84 -3.38 -38.16
N SER A 214 7.98 -2.17 -37.65
CA SER A 214 9.29 -1.53 -37.44
C SER A 214 10.16 -2.27 -36.43
N TRP A 215 9.53 -3.08 -35.56
CA TRP A 215 10.23 -3.96 -34.62
C TRP A 215 11.02 -5.10 -35.29
N THR A 216 10.91 -5.32 -36.61
CA THR A 216 11.76 -6.27 -37.34
C THR A 216 13.26 -5.93 -37.26
N ALA A 217 13.59 -4.66 -36.98
CA ALA A 217 14.96 -4.23 -36.71
C ALA A 217 15.47 -4.65 -35.32
N SER A 218 14.57 -4.94 -34.38
CA SER A 218 14.94 -5.39 -33.04
C SER A 218 15.64 -6.75 -33.09
N ARG A 219 16.74 -6.85 -32.36
CA ARG A 219 17.49 -8.10 -32.21
C ARG A 219 16.62 -9.27 -31.74
N VAL A 220 15.60 -9.00 -30.91
CA VAL A 220 14.68 -10.03 -30.41
C VAL A 220 13.95 -10.73 -31.54
N LEU A 221 13.44 -9.99 -32.53
CA LEU A 221 12.72 -10.56 -33.67
C LEU A 221 13.67 -11.21 -34.67
N GLN A 222 14.90 -10.73 -34.79
CA GLN A 222 15.90 -11.30 -35.69
C GLN A 222 16.45 -12.64 -35.19
N GLU A 223 16.73 -12.74 -33.88
CA GLU A 223 17.33 -13.94 -33.31
C GLU A 223 16.32 -14.91 -32.68
N CYS A 224 15.06 -14.49 -32.49
CA CYS A 224 14.03 -15.22 -31.76
C CYS A 224 14.49 -15.68 -30.36
N ARG A 225 15.42 -14.94 -29.74
CA ARG A 225 15.96 -15.22 -28.41
C ARG A 225 16.46 -13.95 -27.73
N MET A 226 16.55 -13.99 -26.42
CA MET A 226 17.08 -12.92 -25.57
C MET A 226 18.00 -13.54 -24.50
N GLY A 227 19.08 -12.85 -24.16
CA GLY A 227 20.05 -13.28 -23.14
C GLY A 227 21.36 -13.84 -23.72
N PRO A 228 22.16 -14.57 -22.91
CA PRO A 228 21.81 -15.12 -21.60
C PRO A 228 21.67 -14.05 -20.51
N PHE A 229 20.70 -14.25 -19.61
CA PHE A 229 20.49 -13.42 -18.42
C PHE A 229 20.90 -14.16 -17.15
N PRO A 230 21.38 -13.46 -16.11
CA PRO A 230 21.75 -14.11 -14.86
C PRO A 230 20.51 -14.73 -14.18
N LEU A 231 20.57 -16.03 -13.87
CA LEU A 231 19.55 -16.70 -13.09
C LEU A 231 19.72 -16.35 -11.62
N LEU A 232 18.93 -15.40 -11.14
CA LEU A 232 18.95 -14.98 -9.73
C LEU A 232 18.72 -16.14 -8.77
N LYS A 233 19.41 -16.14 -7.61
CA LYS A 233 19.17 -17.16 -6.58
C LYS A 233 17.82 -16.90 -5.92
N VAL A 234 17.20 -17.99 -5.46
CA VAL A 234 15.93 -17.92 -4.73
C VAL A 234 16.02 -17.00 -3.50
N ALA A 235 17.17 -16.99 -2.81
CA ALA A 235 17.40 -16.13 -1.65
C ALA A 235 17.44 -14.62 -2.01
N ASP A 236 17.71 -14.30 -3.28
CA ASP A 236 17.81 -12.93 -3.77
C ASP A 236 16.47 -12.41 -4.33
N PHE A 237 15.43 -13.24 -4.34
CA PHE A 237 14.09 -12.83 -4.78
C PHE A 237 13.46 -11.89 -3.75
N LEU A 238 13.02 -10.72 -4.22
CA LEU A 238 12.16 -9.84 -3.45
C LEU A 238 10.81 -10.55 -3.28
N GLY A 239 10.50 -10.98 -2.05
CA GLY A 239 9.29 -11.74 -1.71
C GLY A 239 9.44 -13.26 -1.89
N TYR A 240 8.85 -14.00 -0.97
CA TYR A 240 9.10 -15.43 -0.65
C TYR A 240 8.56 -16.47 -1.68
N GLU A 241 8.73 -16.28 -3.00
CA GLU A 241 8.25 -17.23 -4.02
C GLU A 241 9.35 -17.67 -5.00
N ASN A 242 9.59 -18.99 -5.06
CA ASN A 242 10.72 -19.67 -5.72
C ASN A 242 10.81 -19.57 -7.26
N SER A 243 10.15 -18.61 -7.91
CA SER A 243 10.04 -18.55 -9.38
C SER A 243 10.15 -17.14 -9.98
N ARG A 244 10.75 -16.20 -9.26
CA ARG A 244 10.89 -14.81 -9.72
C ARG A 244 12.15 -14.64 -10.56
N LYS A 245 12.20 -13.58 -11.34
CA LYS A 245 13.30 -13.36 -12.28
C LYS A 245 14.09 -12.09 -11.98
N GLY A 246 13.49 -11.18 -11.21
CA GLY A 246 14.11 -9.97 -10.68
C GLY A 246 14.24 -8.84 -11.68
N VAL A 247 14.54 -7.66 -11.15
CA VAL A 247 14.72 -6.43 -11.93
C VAL A 247 15.81 -6.57 -13.02
N PRO A 248 16.98 -7.20 -12.78
CA PRO A 248 18.03 -7.31 -13.81
C PRO A 248 17.60 -8.06 -15.07
N LEU A 249 16.78 -9.11 -14.95
CA LEU A 249 16.22 -9.76 -16.14
C LEU A 249 15.36 -8.77 -16.93
N HIS A 250 14.45 -8.08 -16.23
CA HIS A 250 13.47 -7.21 -16.88
C HIS A 250 14.17 -6.02 -17.56
N GLU A 251 15.24 -5.49 -16.97
CA GLU A 251 16.14 -4.53 -17.62
C GLU A 251 16.75 -5.11 -18.90
N GLY A 252 17.30 -6.33 -18.83
CA GLY A 252 17.88 -7.01 -19.97
C GLY A 252 16.88 -7.33 -21.10
N ILE A 253 15.61 -7.60 -20.77
CA ILE A 253 14.53 -7.77 -21.76
C ILE A 253 14.28 -6.43 -22.46
N LEU A 254 14.16 -5.33 -21.71
CA LEU A 254 13.97 -4.00 -22.30
C LEU A 254 15.15 -3.63 -23.21
N ASP A 255 16.39 -3.89 -22.77
CA ASP A 255 17.59 -3.67 -23.58
C ASP A 255 17.59 -4.50 -24.86
N ALA A 256 17.24 -5.78 -24.78
CA ALA A 256 17.20 -6.64 -25.95
C ALA A 256 16.20 -6.12 -27.00
N PHE A 257 15.05 -5.60 -26.58
CA PHE A 257 14.08 -5.01 -27.50
C PHE A 257 14.58 -3.70 -28.12
N MET A 258 15.28 -2.87 -27.35
CA MET A 258 15.85 -1.61 -27.84
C MET A 258 17.07 -1.82 -28.74
N ASP A 259 17.80 -2.92 -28.57
CA ASP A 259 18.98 -3.27 -29.36
C ASP A 259 18.61 -3.46 -30.85
N GLY A 260 19.31 -2.72 -31.71
CA GLY A 260 19.09 -2.71 -33.17
C GLY A 260 17.99 -1.76 -33.68
N MET A 261 17.18 -1.14 -32.81
CA MET A 261 16.06 -0.28 -33.25
C MET A 261 16.50 1.08 -33.81
N GLY A 262 17.67 1.58 -33.44
CA GLY A 262 18.22 2.84 -33.98
C GLY A 262 17.36 4.08 -33.69
N PHE A 263 16.76 4.18 -32.49
CA PHE A 263 15.88 5.29 -32.12
C PHE A 263 16.53 6.65 -32.35
N GLY A 264 15.84 7.54 -33.07
CA GLY A 264 16.22 8.94 -33.20
C GLY A 264 15.96 9.73 -31.92
N GLU A 265 16.52 10.94 -31.82
CA GLU A 265 16.35 11.85 -30.66
C GLU A 265 14.87 12.23 -30.42
N THR A 266 14.09 12.26 -31.49
CA THR A 266 12.67 12.59 -31.49
C THR A 266 11.77 11.38 -31.30
N ASP A 267 12.29 10.16 -31.50
CA ASP A 267 11.51 8.94 -31.31
C ASP A 267 11.12 8.77 -29.85
N ARG A 268 10.05 8.01 -29.62
CA ARG A 268 9.50 7.73 -28.30
C ARG A 268 9.19 6.26 -28.17
N LEU A 269 9.58 5.67 -27.05
CA LEU A 269 9.25 4.30 -26.69
C LEU A 269 8.30 4.33 -25.49
N VAL A 270 7.07 3.85 -25.65
CA VAL A 270 6.15 3.71 -24.52
C VAL A 270 6.06 2.24 -24.14
N ILE A 271 6.46 1.93 -22.92
CA ILE A 271 6.29 0.62 -22.30
C ILE A 271 4.92 0.58 -21.64
N VAL A 272 4.08 -0.38 -22.02
CA VAL A 272 2.74 -0.57 -21.44
C VAL A 272 2.68 -1.94 -20.76
N ASP A 273 2.81 -1.97 -19.44
CA ASP A 273 2.71 -3.18 -18.62
C ASP A 273 1.25 -3.46 -18.25
N LEU A 274 0.63 -4.37 -18.98
CA LEU A 274 -0.79 -4.70 -18.89
C LEU A 274 -1.09 -5.72 -17.79
N CYS A 275 -0.10 -6.54 -17.45
CA CYS A 275 -0.21 -7.56 -16.42
C CYS A 275 1.08 -7.59 -15.58
N PRO A 276 1.31 -6.56 -14.75
CA PRO A 276 2.48 -6.53 -13.91
C PRO A 276 2.43 -7.68 -12.92
N ASN A 277 3.55 -8.39 -12.78
CA ASN A 277 3.72 -9.33 -11.70
C ASN A 277 3.65 -8.62 -10.34
N ARG A 278 3.58 -9.39 -9.25
CA ARG A 278 3.39 -8.85 -7.88
C ARG A 278 4.42 -7.79 -7.47
N GLN A 279 5.61 -7.76 -8.08
CA GLN A 279 6.67 -6.80 -7.74
C GLN A 279 6.81 -5.67 -8.77
N ALA A 280 5.98 -5.69 -9.82
CA ALA A 280 6.06 -4.87 -11.02
C ALA A 280 7.52 -4.71 -11.50
N GLU A 281 8.19 -5.85 -11.75
CA GLU A 281 9.63 -5.86 -12.09
C GLU A 281 9.94 -5.03 -13.34
N PHE A 282 9.03 -5.00 -14.34
CA PHE A 282 9.14 -4.11 -15.50
C PHE A 282 9.03 -2.63 -15.14
N ALA A 283 8.15 -2.24 -14.22
CA ALA A 283 8.06 -0.86 -13.73
C ALA A 283 9.39 -0.40 -13.12
N ARG A 284 9.97 -1.25 -12.27
CA ARG A 284 11.27 -0.98 -11.61
C ARG A 284 12.40 -0.90 -12.64
N ALA A 285 12.45 -1.82 -13.60
CA ALA A 285 13.43 -1.82 -14.68
C ALA A 285 13.31 -0.56 -15.55
N ALA A 286 12.08 -0.16 -15.90
CA ALA A 286 11.84 1.05 -16.68
C ALA A 286 12.27 2.31 -15.91
N VAL A 287 11.92 2.43 -14.63
CA VAL A 287 12.32 3.56 -13.79
C VAL A 287 13.84 3.63 -13.63
N ASN A 288 14.52 2.50 -13.39
CA ASN A 288 15.98 2.46 -13.31
C ASN A 288 16.63 3.01 -14.59
N LYS A 289 16.20 2.56 -15.77
CA LYS A 289 16.69 3.06 -17.07
C LYS A 289 16.40 4.54 -17.32
N MET A 290 15.21 5.02 -16.91
CA MET A 290 14.89 6.45 -17.01
C MET A 290 15.76 7.30 -16.07
N ILE A 291 16.09 6.78 -14.88
CA ILE A 291 17.00 7.43 -13.93
C ILE A 291 18.45 7.44 -14.47
N GLU A 292 18.94 6.32 -15.01
CA GLU A 292 20.29 6.20 -15.59
C GLU A 292 20.53 7.19 -16.73
N THR A 293 19.48 7.53 -17.46
CA THR A 293 19.50 8.50 -18.56
C THR A 293 19.13 9.92 -18.13
N GLU A 294 18.99 10.18 -16.83
CA GLU A 294 18.56 11.47 -16.26
C GLU A 294 17.24 12.01 -16.85
N GLY A 295 16.31 11.11 -17.21
CA GLY A 295 15.06 11.47 -17.89
C GLY A 295 15.20 11.84 -19.37
N LYS A 296 16.41 11.81 -19.93
CA LYS A 296 16.65 12.08 -21.36
C LYS A 296 16.27 10.90 -22.26
N SER A 297 15.94 9.75 -21.68
CA SER A 297 15.45 8.61 -22.46
C SER A 297 14.16 8.96 -23.20
N CYS A 298 14.06 8.47 -24.43
CA CYS A 298 12.83 8.42 -25.21
C CYS A 298 11.76 7.52 -24.56
N MET A 299 12.11 6.78 -23.51
CA MET A 299 11.25 5.82 -22.84
C MET A 299 10.23 6.48 -21.90
N ARG A 300 9.02 5.95 -21.90
CA ARG A 300 7.92 6.26 -20.98
C ARG A 300 7.31 4.95 -20.50
N TYR A 301 6.76 4.94 -19.29
CA TYR A 301 6.16 3.75 -18.71
C TYR A 301 4.70 3.99 -18.34
N VAL A 302 3.85 3.01 -18.66
CA VAL A 302 2.45 2.91 -18.24
C VAL A 302 2.24 1.53 -17.65
N GLY A 303 1.80 1.43 -16.39
CA GLY A 303 1.50 0.15 -15.76
C GLY A 303 0.10 0.09 -15.20
N LEU A 304 -0.57 -1.06 -15.36
CA LEU A 304 -1.88 -1.34 -14.76
C LEU A 304 -1.72 -2.03 -13.41
N PHE A 305 -1.64 -1.23 -12.35
CA PHE A 305 -1.32 -1.69 -11.01
C PHE A 305 -2.57 -2.22 -10.31
N ARG A 306 -2.44 -3.37 -9.66
CA ARG A 306 -3.50 -3.90 -8.79
C ARG A 306 -3.43 -3.21 -7.43
N PRO A 307 -4.51 -3.20 -6.63
CA PRO A 307 -4.48 -2.61 -5.29
C PRO A 307 -3.32 -3.11 -4.41
N GLU A 308 -2.95 -4.39 -4.56
CA GLU A 308 -1.80 -5.01 -3.87
C GLU A 308 -0.42 -4.50 -4.31
N HIS A 309 -0.32 -3.66 -5.34
CA HIS A 309 0.93 -3.03 -5.80
C HIS A 309 1.12 -1.60 -5.26
N ALA A 310 0.31 -1.16 -4.30
CA ALA A 310 0.42 0.18 -3.71
C ALA A 310 1.80 0.44 -3.07
N ASP A 311 2.40 -0.59 -2.47
CA ASP A 311 3.76 -0.59 -1.94
C ASP A 311 4.82 -0.40 -3.05
N VAL A 312 4.62 -1.02 -4.21
CA VAL A 312 5.51 -0.86 -5.36
C VAL A 312 5.49 0.58 -5.86
N LYS A 313 4.32 1.21 -5.95
CA LYS A 313 4.22 2.62 -6.34
C LYS A 313 4.98 3.53 -5.36
N ALA A 314 4.87 3.28 -4.05
CA ALA A 314 5.62 4.01 -3.04
C ALA A 314 7.14 3.79 -3.16
N ASP A 315 7.58 2.56 -3.46
CA ASP A 315 8.99 2.24 -3.71
C ASP A 315 9.53 2.97 -4.94
N LEU A 316 8.79 3.00 -6.06
CA LEU A 316 9.17 3.75 -7.26
C LEU A 316 9.35 5.24 -6.94
N SER A 317 8.38 5.84 -6.26
CA SER A 317 8.47 7.23 -5.79
C SER A 317 9.70 7.47 -4.90
N GLY A 318 9.98 6.55 -3.97
CA GLY A 318 11.15 6.62 -3.10
C GLY A 318 12.48 6.55 -3.86
N LYS A 319 12.56 5.69 -4.89
CA LYS A 319 13.74 5.61 -5.78
C LYS A 319 13.95 6.91 -6.55
N ILE A 320 12.88 7.47 -7.12
CA ILE A 320 12.95 8.75 -7.86
C ILE A 320 13.35 9.89 -6.92
N TYR A 321 12.79 9.94 -5.71
CA TYR A 321 13.19 10.90 -4.69
C TYR A 321 14.66 10.77 -4.33
N SER A 322 15.16 9.55 -4.11
CA SER A 322 16.56 9.30 -3.75
C SER A 322 17.53 9.72 -4.87
N TRP A 323 17.15 9.49 -6.13
CA TRP A 323 17.91 9.96 -7.28
C TRP A 323 17.91 11.49 -7.34
N TRP A 324 16.74 12.13 -7.25
CA TRP A 324 16.61 13.59 -7.23
C TRP A 324 17.43 14.20 -6.09
N ASP A 325 17.33 13.67 -4.87
CA ASP A 325 18.04 14.11 -3.66
C ASP A 325 19.58 14.06 -3.80
N SER A 326 20.06 13.23 -4.73
CA SER A 326 21.48 13.09 -5.08
C SER A 326 21.88 13.88 -6.33
N SER A 327 20.92 14.41 -7.08
CA SER A 327 21.14 15.20 -8.29
C SER A 327 21.57 16.63 -7.98
N SER A 328 22.19 17.31 -8.95
CA SER A 328 22.51 18.73 -8.86
C SER A 328 21.28 19.65 -8.93
N ALA A 329 20.12 19.11 -9.34
CA ALA A 329 18.87 19.85 -9.39
C ALA A 329 18.20 19.98 -8.00
N ALA A 330 18.56 19.11 -7.05
CA ALA A 330 18.03 19.22 -5.69
C ALA A 330 18.71 20.38 -4.92
N PRO A 331 17.95 21.11 -4.08
CA PRO A 331 18.54 22.01 -3.11
C PRO A 331 19.55 21.28 -2.22
N ALA A 332 20.56 22.01 -1.75
CA ALA A 332 21.57 21.49 -0.84
C ALA A 332 20.95 20.71 0.34
N LYS A 333 21.58 19.62 0.78
CA LYS A 333 21.07 18.82 1.92
C LYS A 333 21.06 19.61 3.23
N ARG A 334 21.84 20.68 3.30
CA ARG A 334 21.92 21.59 4.44
C ARG A 334 21.76 23.00 3.92
N ARG A 335 21.01 23.80 4.67
CA ARG A 335 20.98 25.25 4.50
C ARG A 335 22.42 25.73 4.60
N THR A 336 22.91 26.45 3.60
CA THR A 336 24.12 27.25 3.77
C THR A 336 23.81 28.16 4.95
N ARG A 337 24.54 28.03 6.05
CA ARG A 337 24.36 28.97 7.15
C ARG A 337 24.63 30.32 6.52
N ASP A 338 23.65 31.21 6.62
CA ASP A 338 23.93 32.60 6.34
C ASP A 338 25.10 32.91 7.29
N ASP A 339 26.29 33.18 6.76
CA ASP A 339 27.42 33.71 7.54
C ASP A 339 27.07 35.15 7.99
N VAL A 340 25.83 35.36 8.43
CA VAL A 340 25.45 36.41 9.34
C VAL A 340 26.18 36.03 10.60
N ASP A 341 27.40 36.52 10.67
CA ASP A 341 28.26 36.52 11.82
C ASP A 341 27.44 37.15 12.96
N LEU A 342 26.74 36.30 13.71
CA LEU A 342 25.92 36.71 14.86
C LEU A 342 26.80 37.37 15.92
N ASP A 343 28.12 37.21 15.80
CA ASP A 343 29.15 37.88 16.58
C ASP A 343 29.52 39.28 16.01
N ALA A 344 29.18 39.61 14.76
CA ALA A 344 29.56 40.88 14.11
C ALA A 344 28.55 42.02 14.27
N VAL A 345 27.37 41.79 14.84
CA VAL A 345 26.53 42.91 15.30
C VAL A 345 27.13 43.41 16.61
N ALA A 346 28.24 44.15 16.48
CA ALA A 346 28.91 44.81 17.59
C ALA A 346 27.89 45.73 18.27
N VAL A 347 27.46 45.35 19.48
CA VAL A 347 26.71 46.26 20.33
C VAL A 347 27.69 47.38 20.69
N PRO A 348 27.42 48.65 20.35
CA PRO A 348 28.34 49.74 20.66
C PRO A 348 28.30 50.00 22.17
N LEU A 349 29.09 49.23 22.91
CA LEU A 349 29.30 49.43 24.34
C LEU A 349 30.36 50.51 24.53
N GLN A 350 30.10 51.47 25.40
CA GLN A 350 31.01 52.60 25.62
C GLN A 350 31.98 52.35 26.78
N ILE A 351 31.54 51.59 27.79
CA ILE A 351 32.33 51.34 28.99
C ILE A 351 32.40 49.86 29.36
N LEU A 352 31.33 49.10 29.13
CA LEU A 352 31.34 47.64 29.30
C LEU A 352 32.02 46.98 28.10
N SER A 353 32.52 45.75 28.30
CA SER A 353 33.17 44.98 27.24
C SER A 353 32.49 43.63 27.06
N LEU A 354 32.59 43.05 25.85
CA LEU A 354 32.21 41.67 25.59
C LEU A 354 33.46 40.81 25.51
N GLN A 355 33.52 39.72 26.26
CA GLN A 355 34.53 38.68 26.11
C GLN A 355 33.84 37.43 25.52
N GLY A 356 33.98 37.24 24.21
CA GLY A 356 33.09 36.36 23.45
C GLY A 356 31.67 36.94 23.40
N SER A 357 30.64 36.15 23.72
CA SER A 357 29.25 36.60 23.77
C SER A 357 28.79 37.11 25.14
N LYS A 358 29.69 37.17 26.14
CA LYS A 358 29.33 37.50 27.53
C LYS A 358 29.81 38.90 27.91
N PRO A 359 28.97 39.73 28.55
CA PRO A 359 29.41 41.02 29.08
C PRO A 359 30.34 40.83 30.27
N VAL A 360 31.38 41.65 30.33
CA VAL A 360 32.41 41.63 31.37
C VAL A 360 32.59 43.04 31.92
N TRP A 361 32.63 43.13 33.25
CA TRP A 361 32.97 44.34 33.98
C TRP A 361 34.48 44.61 33.86
N PRO A 362 34.93 45.74 33.27
CA PRO A 362 36.34 46.06 33.15
C PRO A 362 36.99 46.27 34.53
N SER A 363 38.14 45.62 34.77
CA SER A 363 38.91 45.82 36.01
C SER A 363 39.37 47.26 36.19
N SER A 364 39.57 48.00 35.10
CA SER A 364 39.96 49.42 35.12
C SER A 364 38.92 50.34 35.78
N LEU A 365 37.65 49.91 35.90
CA LEU A 365 36.64 50.62 36.65
C LEU A 365 36.81 50.42 38.15
N GLU A 366 37.19 49.22 38.60
CA GLU A 366 37.32 48.90 40.04
C GLU A 366 38.35 49.82 40.73
N ASP A 367 39.43 50.16 40.03
CA ASP A 367 40.51 51.01 40.55
C ASP A 367 40.31 52.52 40.24
N LYS A 368 39.17 52.93 39.67
CA LYS A 368 38.98 54.31 39.17
C LYS A 368 38.90 55.36 40.27
N PHE A 369 38.39 54.98 41.45
CA PHE A 369 38.29 55.83 42.62
C PHE A 369 39.08 55.22 43.79
N PRO A 370 39.71 56.03 44.66
CA PRO A 370 40.43 55.51 45.81
C PRO A 370 39.53 54.69 46.73
N ALA A 371 40.05 53.60 47.29
CA ALA A 371 39.32 52.78 48.24
C ALA A 371 38.86 53.61 49.45
N GLY A 372 37.62 53.43 49.87
CA GLY A 372 37.02 54.13 51.01
C GLY A 372 36.31 55.44 50.69
N THR A 373 36.34 55.93 49.43
CA THR A 373 35.55 57.11 49.04
C THR A 373 34.08 56.73 48.77
N PRO A 374 33.12 57.67 48.92
CA PRO A 374 31.71 57.40 48.63
C PRO A 374 31.46 57.03 47.15
N GLU A 375 32.29 57.54 46.22
CA GLU A 375 32.19 57.20 44.80
C GLU A 375 32.61 55.76 44.52
N HIS A 376 33.66 55.27 45.17
CA HIS A 376 34.07 53.87 45.10
C HIS A 376 32.98 52.93 45.63
N ALA A 377 32.31 53.31 46.73
CA ALA A 377 31.19 52.54 47.27
C ALA A 377 30.00 52.45 46.28
N LYS A 378 29.66 53.56 45.60
CA LYS A 378 28.62 53.57 44.55
C LYS A 378 29.02 52.73 43.33
N LEU A 379 30.28 52.78 42.92
CA LEU A 379 30.77 51.98 41.80
C LEU A 379 30.73 50.47 42.10
N LEU A 380 31.03 50.07 43.34
CA LEU A 380 30.88 48.69 43.79
C LEU A 380 29.42 48.22 43.77
N LEU A 381 28.46 49.09 44.11
CA LEU A 381 27.04 48.78 43.98
C LEU A 381 26.64 48.53 42.52
N LEU A 382 27.09 49.38 41.59
CA LEU A 382 26.87 49.17 40.15
C LEU A 382 27.48 47.85 39.65
N ASN A 383 28.69 47.50 40.12
CA ASN A 383 29.30 46.21 39.80
C ASN A 383 28.47 45.04 40.36
N GLN A 384 27.96 45.15 41.59
CA GLN A 384 27.08 44.12 42.18
C GLN A 384 25.77 43.98 41.40
N GLU A 385 25.15 45.08 40.98
CA GLU A 385 23.96 45.06 40.13
C GLU A 385 24.24 44.43 38.76
N PHE A 386 25.35 44.80 38.14
CA PHE A 386 25.85 44.19 36.91
C PHE A 386 26.02 42.68 37.06
N LEU A 387 26.72 42.24 38.12
CA LEU A 387 27.00 40.82 38.37
C LEU A 387 25.76 40.01 38.77
N LYS A 388 24.78 40.66 39.40
CA LYS A 388 23.49 40.05 39.72
C LYS A 388 22.70 39.73 38.45
N GLU A 389 22.78 40.60 37.44
CA GLU A 389 22.12 40.41 36.15
C GLU A 389 22.94 39.56 35.18
N PHE A 390 24.26 39.70 35.21
CA PHE A 390 25.23 39.01 34.36
C PHE A 390 26.28 38.30 35.23
N PRO A 391 25.96 37.11 35.77
CA PRO A 391 26.86 36.36 36.64
C PRO A 391 28.20 36.09 35.96
N LYS A 392 29.31 36.25 36.71
CA LYS A 392 30.65 35.88 36.22
C LYS A 392 30.59 34.47 35.63
N PRO A 393 31.20 34.23 34.45
CA PRO A 393 31.33 32.88 33.93
C PRO A 393 31.91 32.04 35.04
N ARG A 394 31.18 31.02 35.49
CA ARG A 394 31.70 30.05 36.46
C ARG A 394 33.01 29.61 35.85
N ALA A 395 34.13 29.95 36.49
CA ALA A 395 35.44 29.51 36.04
C ALA A 395 35.29 28.01 35.95
N LEU A 396 35.21 27.48 34.72
CA LEU A 396 35.33 26.06 34.51
C LEU A 396 36.68 25.77 35.09
N SER A 397 36.67 25.22 36.31
CA SER A 397 37.86 24.82 37.02
C SER A 397 38.73 24.15 35.98
N GLN A 398 39.90 24.72 35.71
CA GLN A 398 40.91 24.10 34.86
C GLN A 398 41.32 22.79 35.54
N VAL A 399 40.46 21.78 35.48
CA VAL A 399 40.80 20.40 35.73
C VAL A 399 41.63 20.05 34.50
N GLY A 400 42.94 19.90 34.74
CA GLY A 400 43.98 19.92 33.73
C GLY A 400 43.64 19.15 32.46
N ARG A 401 43.49 19.87 31.35
CA ARG A 401 43.81 19.32 30.04
C ARG A 401 45.17 19.85 29.66
N GLN A 402 46.17 19.00 29.90
CA GLN A 402 47.45 19.09 29.23
C GLN A 402 47.21 19.13 27.71
N ALA A 403 47.99 19.97 27.05
CA ALA A 403 47.98 20.15 25.62
C ALA A 403 48.33 18.84 24.90
N SER A 404 47.45 18.42 23.99
CA SER A 404 47.86 17.64 22.83
C SER A 404 46.96 17.98 21.65
N SER A 405 47.65 18.19 20.53
CA SER A 405 47.27 18.72 19.24
C SER A 405 46.27 17.88 18.45
N VAL A 406 45.42 18.58 17.68
CA VAL A 406 45.03 18.33 16.27
C VAL A 406 44.66 16.88 15.89
N SER A 407 43.36 16.60 15.75
CA SER A 407 42.68 16.30 14.46
C SER A 407 41.38 15.52 14.66
N GLN A 408 40.30 16.04 14.07
CA GLN A 408 39.17 15.30 13.49
C GLN A 408 38.65 14.04 14.21
N LEU A 409 37.49 14.17 14.86
CA LEU A 409 36.41 13.19 14.66
C LEU A 409 35.05 13.80 15.04
N THR A 410 34.19 13.80 14.04
CA THR A 410 32.81 14.27 14.02
C THR A 410 31.96 13.40 14.95
N GLN A 411 31.86 13.77 16.23
CA GLN A 411 30.93 13.13 17.14
C GLN A 411 29.53 13.68 16.83
N ARG A 412 28.71 12.87 16.15
CA ARG A 412 27.28 13.14 15.94
C ARG A 412 26.64 13.35 17.32
N LEU A 413 26.04 14.51 17.53
CA LEU A 413 25.07 14.72 18.60
C LEU A 413 23.85 13.84 18.28
N ALA A 414 23.84 12.62 18.82
CA ALA A 414 22.61 11.86 18.98
C ALA A 414 21.86 12.51 20.14
N ALA A 415 20.72 13.14 19.85
CA ALA A 415 19.75 13.42 20.90
C ALA A 415 19.15 12.07 21.29
N GLU A 416 19.59 11.52 22.42
CA GLU A 416 18.95 10.35 23.03
C GLU A 416 17.59 10.80 23.56
N CYS A 417 16.52 10.13 23.12
CA CYS A 417 15.24 10.26 23.78
C CYS A 417 15.39 9.75 25.22
N ASP A 418 15.10 10.61 26.19
CA ASP A 418 15.09 10.22 27.59
C ASP A 418 13.88 9.29 27.82
N TYR A 419 14.17 8.01 28.05
CA TYR A 419 13.19 6.99 28.40
C TYR A 419 13.15 6.77 29.93
N SER A 420 13.52 7.76 30.74
CA SER A 420 13.33 7.67 32.18
C SER A 420 11.90 8.07 32.57
N GLN A 421 11.33 7.36 33.55
CA GLN A 421 10.16 7.81 34.29
C GLN A 421 10.67 8.21 35.68
N ASP A 422 10.55 9.48 36.04
CA ASP A 422 11.01 10.04 37.32
C ASP A 422 12.53 9.85 37.61
N GLY A 423 13.36 9.82 36.57
CA GLY A 423 14.83 9.79 36.70
C GLY A 423 15.43 8.40 36.93
N GLU A 424 14.62 7.34 36.93
CA GLU A 424 15.08 5.94 36.92
C GLU A 424 14.91 5.36 35.50
N PRO A 425 15.83 4.49 35.02
CA PRO A 425 15.70 3.81 33.73
C PRO A 425 14.40 3.01 33.65
N LEU A 426 13.71 3.06 32.51
CA LEU A 426 12.52 2.22 32.24
C LEU A 426 12.87 0.74 32.50
N ASP A 427 12.28 0.16 33.54
CA ASP A 427 12.45 -1.26 33.87
C ASP A 427 11.76 -2.12 32.80
N LEU A 428 12.57 -2.65 31.87
CA LEU A 428 12.10 -3.47 30.75
C LEU A 428 11.59 -4.85 31.19
N GLU A 429 11.83 -5.26 32.44
CA GLU A 429 11.31 -6.50 33.02
C GLU A 429 9.97 -6.30 33.76
N ARG A 430 9.54 -5.05 33.97
CA ARG A 430 8.26 -4.73 34.59
C ARG A 430 7.10 -5.10 33.67
N CYS A 431 6.52 -6.29 33.87
CA CYS A 431 5.21 -6.62 33.34
C CYS A 431 4.15 -5.71 33.99
N VAL A 432 3.62 -4.75 33.23
CA VAL A 432 2.44 -3.99 33.63
C VAL A 432 1.22 -4.87 33.44
N ASP A 433 0.80 -5.56 34.49
CA ASP A 433 -0.47 -6.28 34.50
C ASP A 433 -1.61 -5.26 34.43
N LEU A 434 -2.26 -5.19 33.27
CA LEU A 434 -3.46 -4.37 33.08
C LEU A 434 -4.55 -4.89 34.01
N ALA A 435 -5.14 -4.01 34.82
CA ALA A 435 -6.26 -4.38 35.69
C ALA A 435 -7.41 -4.94 34.85
N THR A 436 -7.70 -6.23 35.04
CA THR A 436 -8.81 -6.92 34.39
C THR A 436 -10.07 -6.80 35.22
N VAL A 437 -11.16 -6.35 34.61
CA VAL A 437 -12.49 -6.32 35.25
C VAL A 437 -13.39 -7.38 34.60
N PRO A 438 -14.07 -8.25 35.39
CA PRO A 438 -15.06 -9.19 34.89
C PRO A 438 -16.23 -8.46 34.21
N VAL A 439 -16.78 -9.04 33.14
CA VAL A 439 -17.94 -8.47 32.40
C VAL A 439 -19.12 -8.12 33.32
N ALA A 440 -19.39 -8.97 34.32
CA ALA A 440 -20.50 -8.78 35.24
C ALA A 440 -20.34 -7.56 36.18
N GLU A 441 -19.13 -7.02 36.30
CA GLU A 441 -18.81 -5.88 37.18
C GLU A 441 -18.75 -4.54 36.44
N LEU A 442 -18.86 -4.56 35.10
CA LEU A 442 -18.98 -3.35 34.28
C LEU A 442 -20.38 -2.73 34.45
N LYS A 443 -20.50 -1.82 35.42
CA LYS A 443 -21.73 -1.02 35.66
C LYS A 443 -21.82 0.25 34.80
N GLU A 444 -20.85 0.48 33.92
CA GLU A 444 -20.77 1.70 33.10
C GLU A 444 -21.74 1.64 31.90
N THR A 445 -22.42 2.75 31.60
CA THR A 445 -23.29 2.87 30.42
C THR A 445 -22.44 2.83 29.14
N VAL A 446 -22.74 1.89 28.23
CA VAL A 446 -21.99 1.71 26.98
C VAL A 446 -22.50 2.64 25.89
N LEU A 447 -21.63 3.48 25.32
CA LEU A 447 -21.95 4.30 24.15
C LEU A 447 -21.76 3.53 22.85
N ALA A 448 -20.70 2.73 22.75
CA ALA A 448 -20.40 1.94 21.56
C ALA A 448 -19.60 0.68 21.90
N MET A 449 -19.85 -0.41 21.17
CA MET A 449 -19.05 -1.63 21.28
C MET A 449 -18.84 -2.25 19.89
N VAL A 450 -17.62 -2.71 19.61
CA VAL A 450 -17.24 -3.46 18.43
C VAL A 450 -16.77 -4.84 18.88
N THR A 451 -17.43 -5.90 18.42
CA THR A 451 -17.01 -7.27 18.74
C THR A 451 -15.95 -7.76 17.77
N GLY A 452 -14.85 -8.31 18.30
CA GLY A 452 -13.80 -8.91 17.50
C GLY A 452 -14.21 -10.24 16.87
N ARG A 453 -13.69 -10.54 15.67
CA ARG A 453 -13.76 -11.89 15.08
C ARG A 453 -12.89 -12.87 15.88
N PRO A 454 -13.04 -14.21 15.73
CA PRO A 454 -12.19 -15.18 16.41
C PRO A 454 -10.68 -14.84 16.28
N GLY A 455 -10.02 -14.60 17.41
CA GLY A 455 -8.61 -14.20 17.47
C GLY A 455 -8.34 -12.69 17.41
N LYS A 456 -9.37 -11.83 17.39
CA LYS A 456 -9.26 -10.38 17.48
C LYS A 456 -10.03 -9.84 18.69
N PRO A 457 -9.54 -8.78 19.37
CA PRO A 457 -10.19 -8.22 20.54
C PRO A 457 -11.45 -7.42 20.16
N SER A 458 -12.39 -7.38 21.09
CA SER A 458 -13.54 -6.47 21.12
C SER A 458 -13.14 -5.15 21.78
N ILE A 459 -13.77 -4.06 21.36
CA ILE A 459 -13.53 -2.70 21.85
C ILE A 459 -14.84 -2.13 22.37
N MET A 460 -14.84 -1.49 23.52
CA MET A 460 -16.01 -0.86 24.13
C MET A 460 -15.67 0.57 24.58
N ILE A 461 -16.58 1.51 24.32
CA ILE A 461 -16.50 2.92 24.70
C ILE A 461 -17.68 3.23 25.62
N THR A 462 -17.40 3.76 26.80
CA THR A 462 -18.43 4.08 27.81
C THR A 462 -18.82 5.56 27.78
N ALA A 463 -19.90 5.92 28.49
CA ALA A 463 -20.44 7.28 28.55
C ALA A 463 -19.45 8.33 29.08
N GLU A 464 -18.45 7.89 29.85
CA GLU A 464 -17.35 8.73 30.34
C GLU A 464 -16.16 8.77 29.37
N TYR A 465 -16.33 8.32 28.12
CA TYR A 465 -15.29 8.17 27.10
C TYR A 465 -14.14 7.22 27.49
N GLY A 466 -14.38 6.29 28.42
CA GLY A 466 -13.42 5.24 28.75
C GLY A 466 -13.32 4.18 27.65
N LEU A 467 -12.10 3.82 27.24
CA LEU A 467 -11.85 2.78 26.24
C LEU A 467 -11.48 1.46 26.91
N TRP A 468 -12.22 0.40 26.56
CA TRP A 468 -12.03 -0.94 27.08
C TRP A 468 -11.75 -1.93 25.95
N ILE A 469 -10.82 -2.87 26.17
CA ILE A 469 -10.46 -3.91 25.21
C ILE A 469 -10.62 -5.29 25.88
N GLY A 470 -11.34 -6.21 25.26
CA GLY A 470 -11.67 -7.52 25.85
C GLY A 470 -12.07 -8.59 24.83
N ASN A 471 -12.21 -9.84 25.24
CA ASN A 471 -12.50 -10.97 24.33
C ASN A 471 -13.88 -11.56 24.63
N THR A 472 -14.91 -11.15 23.87
CA THR A 472 -16.29 -11.60 24.10
C THR A 472 -16.57 -12.93 23.39
N ARG A 473 -16.60 -14.01 24.17
CA ARG A 473 -17.25 -15.27 23.76
C ARG A 473 -18.42 -15.55 24.71
N ASN A 474 -19.62 -15.59 24.14
CA ASN A 474 -20.85 -16.18 24.68
C ASN A 474 -21.57 -15.50 25.86
N VAL A 475 -21.74 -14.17 25.84
CA VAL A 475 -22.75 -13.54 26.72
C VAL A 475 -23.54 -12.54 25.90
N LEU A 476 -24.88 -12.60 26.03
CA LEU A 476 -25.94 -11.74 25.47
C LEU A 476 -26.76 -12.35 24.31
N GLU A 477 -27.59 -13.34 24.66
CA GLU A 477 -29.02 -13.27 24.30
C GLU A 477 -29.71 -12.26 25.23
N GLU A 478 -30.65 -11.50 24.65
CA GLU A 478 -31.59 -10.54 25.25
C GLU A 478 -31.08 -9.15 25.68
N SER A 479 -31.64 -8.17 24.96
CA SER A 479 -31.81 -6.73 25.24
C SER A 479 -30.71 -5.73 24.84
N SER A 480 -31.11 -4.92 23.83
CA SER A 480 -30.73 -3.54 23.54
C SER A 480 -29.36 -3.23 22.89
N GLY A 481 -29.45 -2.62 21.70
CA GLY A 481 -28.45 -1.69 21.17
C GLY A 481 -27.32 -2.31 20.34
N VAL A 482 -27.45 -2.28 19.01
CA VAL A 482 -26.34 -2.56 18.07
C VAL A 482 -25.91 -1.23 17.41
N PRO A 483 -24.71 -0.70 17.68
CA PRO A 483 -24.12 0.36 16.87
C PRO A 483 -23.20 -0.22 15.78
N TRP A 484 -23.11 0.56 14.70
CA TRP A 484 -22.77 0.18 13.33
C TRP A 484 -21.34 0.56 12.90
N ARG A 485 -20.91 0.07 11.71
CA ARG A 485 -20.17 0.86 10.69
C ARG A 485 -20.47 0.36 9.26
N LEU A 486 -20.78 1.31 8.36
CA LEU A 486 -21.20 1.14 6.96
C LEU A 486 -20.07 1.41 5.96
N GLY A 487 -20.05 0.66 4.85
CA GLY A 487 -19.07 0.79 3.77
C GLY A 487 -19.62 1.21 2.39
N SER A 488 -20.93 1.13 2.12
CA SER A 488 -21.51 1.68 0.87
C SER A 488 -23.05 1.74 0.86
N ASP A 489 -23.60 2.51 -0.08
CA ASP A 489 -24.98 3.01 -0.15
C ASP A 489 -26.01 2.03 -0.76
N LYS A 490 -25.64 0.76 -0.96
CA LYS A 490 -26.47 -0.26 -1.64
C LYS A 490 -27.20 -1.23 -0.71
N GLU A 491 -27.22 -0.96 0.59
CA GLU A 491 -27.70 -1.93 1.57
C GLU A 491 -29.21 -1.86 1.79
N LEU A 492 -29.82 -3.05 1.82
CA LEU A 492 -31.21 -3.29 2.17
C LEU A 492 -31.30 -3.61 3.67
N ILE A 493 -32.25 -3.00 4.35
CA ILE A 493 -32.49 -3.13 5.78
C ILE A 493 -33.92 -3.57 6.05
N VAL A 494 -34.11 -4.44 7.03
CA VAL A 494 -35.44 -4.94 7.38
C VAL A 494 -35.99 -4.13 8.55
N VAL A 495 -37.03 -3.34 8.31
CA VAL A 495 -37.74 -2.56 9.33
C VAL A 495 -39.19 -3.01 9.37
N ASN A 496 -39.69 -3.36 10.56
CA ASN A 496 -41.06 -3.87 10.74
C ASN A 496 -41.42 -5.05 9.80
N LYS A 497 -40.45 -5.95 9.54
CA LYS A 497 -40.54 -7.09 8.62
C LYS A 497 -40.62 -6.73 7.12
N ALA A 498 -40.43 -5.47 6.75
CA ALA A 498 -40.30 -5.04 5.36
C ALA A 498 -38.85 -4.70 5.02
N THR A 499 -38.35 -5.18 3.88
CA THR A 499 -37.00 -4.90 3.39
C THR A 499 -37.00 -3.60 2.58
N LEU A 500 -36.27 -2.59 3.05
CA LEU A 500 -36.18 -1.25 2.44
C LEU A 500 -34.71 -0.91 2.15
N PRO A 501 -34.40 -0.15 1.08
CA PRO A 501 -33.09 0.48 0.95
C PRO A 501 -32.82 1.40 2.13
N LEU A 502 -31.56 1.47 2.58
CA LEU A 502 -31.18 2.31 3.72
C LEU A 502 -31.54 3.79 3.50
N CYS A 503 -31.38 4.30 2.28
CA CYS A 503 -31.77 5.66 1.92
C CYS A 503 -33.27 5.92 2.11
N GLU A 504 -34.12 4.91 1.88
CA GLU A 504 -35.57 5.03 2.03
C GLU A 504 -35.99 5.05 3.51
N LEU A 505 -35.31 4.30 4.38
CA LEU A 505 -35.53 4.40 5.82
C LEU A 505 -35.10 5.77 6.36
N LEU A 506 -33.93 6.26 5.93
CA LEU A 506 -33.44 7.57 6.36
C LEU A 506 -34.39 8.69 5.93
N ARG A 507 -34.97 8.58 4.73
CA ARG A 507 -36.06 9.47 4.29
C ARG A 507 -37.27 9.38 5.21
N LEU A 508 -37.78 8.17 5.49
CA LEU A 508 -38.92 7.97 6.39
C LEU A 508 -38.68 8.56 7.78
N LYS A 509 -37.47 8.39 8.33
CA LYS A 509 -37.11 8.92 9.64
C LYS A 509 -36.93 10.44 9.64
N ALA A 510 -36.34 11.02 8.59
CA ALA A 510 -36.26 12.47 8.44
C ALA A 510 -37.65 13.11 8.33
N THR A 511 -38.58 12.48 7.59
CA THR A 511 -39.98 12.91 7.50
C THR A 511 -40.71 12.80 8.83
N GLU A 512 -40.54 11.70 9.57
CA GLU A 512 -41.14 11.51 10.90
C GLU A 512 -40.67 12.58 11.91
N GLU A 513 -39.40 12.99 11.85
CA GLU A 513 -38.80 14.00 12.72
C GLU A 513 -39.06 15.44 12.25
N GLY A 514 -39.86 15.64 11.21
CA GLY A 514 -40.20 16.97 10.68
C GLY A 514 -39.05 17.69 9.98
N LEU A 515 -37.97 16.98 9.64
CA LEU A 515 -36.84 17.49 8.87
C LEU A 515 -37.25 17.46 7.39
N VAL A 516 -37.76 18.60 6.91
CA VAL A 516 -38.26 18.95 5.56
C VAL A 516 -37.97 17.93 4.42
N ASN A 517 -39.02 17.67 3.61
CA ASN A 517 -39.06 16.83 2.38
C ASN A 517 -37.72 16.70 1.65
N VAL A 518 -37.01 15.60 1.90
CA VAL A 518 -35.86 15.19 1.10
C VAL A 518 -36.39 14.38 -0.09
N GLU A 519 -36.43 14.97 -1.28
CA GLU A 519 -36.61 14.21 -2.53
C GLU A 519 -35.32 13.43 -2.80
N VAL A 520 -35.35 12.14 -2.47
CA VAL A 520 -34.32 11.19 -2.91
C VAL A 520 -34.77 10.66 -4.27
N GLU A 521 -34.01 10.98 -5.33
CA GLU A 521 -34.23 10.37 -6.65
C GLU A 521 -34.10 8.85 -6.53
N SER A 522 -35.21 8.16 -6.81
CA SER A 522 -35.30 6.71 -6.66
C SER A 522 -34.51 6.02 -7.77
N HIS A 523 -33.33 5.51 -7.45
CA HIS A 523 -32.56 4.63 -8.34
C HIS A 523 -32.88 3.16 -8.05
N VAL A 524 -34.13 2.77 -8.25
CA VAL A 524 -34.47 1.35 -8.39
C VAL A 524 -34.44 1.03 -9.88
N VAL A 525 -33.36 0.37 -10.33
CA VAL A 525 -33.37 -0.32 -11.62
C VAL A 525 -34.32 -1.51 -11.45
N LEU A 526 -35.57 -1.35 -11.86
CA LEU A 526 -36.46 -2.48 -12.05
C LEU A 526 -35.84 -3.41 -13.10
N PRO A 527 -35.93 -4.74 -12.94
CA PRO A 527 -35.51 -5.66 -13.98
C PRO A 527 -36.29 -5.33 -15.26
N LYS A 528 -35.56 -5.04 -16.33
CA LYS A 528 -36.14 -4.84 -17.66
C LYS A 528 -36.95 -6.09 -18.00
N PRO A 529 -38.27 -6.00 -18.25
CA PRO A 529 -39.01 -7.16 -18.71
C PRO A 529 -38.41 -7.63 -20.05
N PRO A 530 -38.44 -8.94 -20.33
CA PRO A 530 -37.88 -9.45 -21.58
C PRO A 530 -38.59 -8.76 -22.74
N THR A 531 -37.81 -8.04 -23.56
CA THR A 531 -38.27 -7.48 -24.83
C THR A 531 -38.66 -8.64 -25.75
N ALA A 532 -39.96 -8.91 -25.81
CA ALA A 532 -40.58 -9.62 -26.92
C ALA A 532 -40.54 -8.73 -28.16
N ALA A 533 -40.17 -9.30 -29.31
CA ALA A 533 -40.45 -8.74 -30.61
C ALA A 533 -41.36 -9.72 -31.37
N ALA A 534 -42.62 -9.28 -31.55
CA ALA A 534 -43.67 -9.71 -32.50
C ALA A 534 -44.11 -11.20 -32.45
N ALA A 535 -45.39 -11.57 -32.42
CA ALA A 535 -46.68 -10.88 -32.46
C ALA A 535 -47.79 -11.88 -32.06
N ASP A 536 -48.97 -11.31 -31.78
CA ASP A 536 -50.33 -11.89 -31.82
C ASP A 536 -50.85 -12.78 -30.67
N ASP A 537 -51.83 -12.20 -29.97
CA ASP A 537 -53.08 -12.75 -29.45
C ASP A 537 -53.08 -14.10 -28.73
N ALA A 538 -52.96 -14.06 -27.40
CA ALA A 538 -53.85 -14.76 -26.46
C ALA A 538 -53.49 -14.39 -25.02
N GLU A 539 -54.42 -13.81 -24.26
CA GLU A 539 -54.37 -13.80 -22.80
C GLU A 539 -54.24 -15.25 -22.31
N THR A 540 -53.07 -15.62 -21.78
CA THR A 540 -52.91 -16.86 -21.04
C THR A 540 -52.48 -16.50 -19.63
N GLN A 541 -53.42 -16.61 -18.69
CA GLN A 541 -53.14 -16.73 -17.26
C GLN A 541 -52.11 -17.84 -17.06
N LEU A 542 -50.95 -17.52 -16.50
CA LEU A 542 -50.01 -18.52 -15.98
C LEU A 542 -50.50 -18.91 -14.59
N ASP A 543 -50.98 -20.15 -14.45
CA ASP A 543 -51.33 -20.76 -13.17
C ASP A 543 -50.07 -20.99 -12.33
N ASP A 544 -50.16 -20.69 -11.03
CA ASP A 544 -49.08 -20.68 -10.02
C ASP A 544 -48.55 -22.08 -9.60
N ASP A 545 -48.74 -23.15 -10.37
CA ASP A 545 -48.51 -24.54 -9.91
C ASP A 545 -47.49 -25.40 -10.70
N GLU A 546 -46.55 -24.80 -11.46
CA GLU A 546 -45.46 -25.58 -12.08
C GLU A 546 -44.27 -25.79 -11.14
N ALA A 547 -44.20 -26.98 -10.51
CA ALA A 547 -43.03 -27.42 -9.76
C ALA A 547 -41.82 -27.68 -10.69
N LEU A 548 -40.80 -26.83 -10.58
CA LEU A 548 -39.53 -27.02 -11.30
C LEU A 548 -38.65 -28.07 -10.59
N PHE A 549 -38.39 -29.19 -11.26
CA PHE A 549 -37.47 -30.22 -10.77
C PHE A 549 -36.06 -29.99 -11.33
N GLY A 550 -35.08 -29.79 -10.44
CA GLY A 550 -33.66 -29.75 -10.78
C GLY A 550 -32.95 -31.03 -10.36
N PHE A 551 -32.13 -31.59 -11.26
CA PHE A 551 -31.28 -32.76 -10.97
C PHE A 551 -29.80 -32.34 -10.96
N ARG A 552 -29.05 -32.80 -9.97
CA ARG A 552 -27.58 -32.64 -9.89
C ARG A 552 -26.93 -34.02 -9.85
N TYR A 553 -25.77 -34.17 -10.50
CA TYR A 553 -24.99 -35.42 -10.49
C TYR A 553 -23.50 -35.13 -10.29
N ASP A 554 -22.82 -36.07 -9.63
CA ASP A 554 -21.37 -36.08 -9.42
C ASP A 554 -20.80 -37.39 -9.98
N VAL A 555 -19.80 -37.30 -10.87
CA VAL A 555 -19.08 -38.46 -11.40
C VAL A 555 -17.61 -38.32 -11.03
N ALA A 556 -17.07 -39.23 -10.22
CA ALA A 556 -15.64 -39.30 -9.99
C ALA A 556 -14.95 -39.89 -11.24
N PRO A 557 -14.10 -39.15 -11.97
CA PRO A 557 -13.55 -39.67 -13.21
C PRO A 557 -12.23 -40.41 -12.93
N THR A 558 -12.19 -41.71 -13.21
CA THR A 558 -10.96 -42.35 -13.71
C THR A 558 -10.87 -42.12 -15.22
N VAL A 559 -9.70 -41.69 -15.68
CA VAL A 559 -9.41 -41.02 -16.96
C VAL A 559 -9.69 -41.84 -18.25
N SER A 560 -10.28 -43.04 -18.17
CA SER A 560 -10.36 -43.97 -19.31
C SER A 560 -11.75 -44.46 -19.73
N CYS A 561 -12.85 -43.94 -19.16
CA CYS A 561 -14.20 -44.37 -19.56
C CYS A 561 -14.99 -43.19 -20.15
N LYS A 562 -15.55 -43.37 -21.35
CA LYS A 562 -16.55 -42.44 -21.89
C LYS A 562 -17.91 -42.80 -21.29
N THR A 563 -18.50 -41.88 -20.53
CA THR A 563 -19.86 -42.05 -20.00
C THR A 563 -20.80 -41.21 -20.86
N SER A 564 -21.85 -41.82 -21.42
CA SER A 564 -22.91 -41.11 -22.13
C SER A 564 -24.15 -41.08 -21.25
N VAL A 565 -24.60 -39.87 -20.89
CA VAL A 565 -25.84 -39.65 -20.14
C VAL A 565 -26.87 -39.10 -21.11
N PHE A 566 -28.02 -39.76 -21.21
CA PHE A 566 -29.10 -39.32 -22.08
C PHE A 566 -30.06 -38.44 -21.29
N LYS A 567 -30.23 -37.19 -21.73
CA LYS A 567 -31.31 -36.33 -21.24
C LYS A 567 -32.60 -36.80 -21.92
N PRO A 568 -33.70 -37.07 -21.20
CA PRO A 568 -34.97 -37.34 -21.85
C PRO A 568 -35.37 -36.15 -22.74
N ALA A 569 -35.98 -36.43 -23.89
CA ALA A 569 -36.55 -35.38 -24.72
C ALA A 569 -37.63 -34.62 -23.94
N VAL A 570 -37.79 -33.32 -24.22
CA VAL A 570 -38.90 -32.54 -23.68
C VAL A 570 -40.18 -33.10 -24.30
N LEU A 571 -41.04 -33.69 -23.47
CA LEU A 571 -42.30 -34.27 -23.91
C LEU A 571 -43.28 -33.15 -24.29
N SER A 572 -44.07 -33.38 -25.32
CA SER A 572 -45.22 -32.52 -25.64
C SER A 572 -46.32 -32.69 -24.59
N LYS A 573 -47.25 -31.71 -24.54
CA LYS A 573 -48.33 -31.67 -23.55
C LYS A 573 -49.19 -32.95 -23.57
N GLU A 574 -49.43 -33.49 -24.76
CA GLU A 574 -50.21 -34.73 -25.00
C GLU A 574 -49.45 -36.00 -24.55
N GLU A 575 -48.12 -36.00 -24.63
CA GLU A 575 -47.28 -37.12 -24.17
C GLU A 575 -47.15 -37.16 -22.64
N THR A 576 -47.24 -36.00 -21.98
CA THR A 576 -47.13 -35.88 -20.52
C THR A 576 -48.28 -36.59 -19.78
N GLU A 577 -49.49 -36.63 -20.38
CA GLU A 577 -50.67 -37.27 -19.78
C GLU A 577 -50.67 -38.81 -19.91
N THR A 578 -49.89 -39.35 -20.85
CA THR A 578 -49.85 -40.80 -21.12
C THR A 578 -48.63 -41.51 -20.50
N VAL A 579 -47.58 -40.76 -20.16
CA VAL A 579 -46.35 -41.31 -19.56
C VAL A 579 -46.57 -41.56 -18.07
N ARG A 580 -46.82 -42.82 -17.71
CA ARG A 580 -47.02 -43.24 -16.31
C ARG A 580 -45.74 -43.36 -15.49
N ALA A 581 -44.57 -43.41 -16.12
CA ALA A 581 -43.26 -43.45 -15.47
C ALA A 581 -42.14 -43.01 -16.43
N VAL A 582 -41.16 -42.23 -15.93
CA VAL A 582 -39.92 -41.91 -16.63
C VAL A 582 -38.77 -42.61 -15.90
N SER A 583 -37.96 -43.39 -16.63
CA SER A 583 -36.78 -44.07 -16.07
C SER A 583 -35.50 -43.40 -16.57
N LEU A 584 -34.66 -42.95 -15.65
CA LEU A 584 -33.31 -42.47 -15.96
C LEU A 584 -32.35 -43.66 -16.04
N ALA A 585 -31.65 -43.82 -17.16
CA ALA A 585 -30.66 -44.87 -17.36
C ALA A 585 -29.28 -44.26 -17.67
N ALA A 586 -28.22 -44.85 -17.11
CA ALA A 586 -26.84 -44.55 -17.47
C ALA A 586 -26.22 -45.78 -18.13
N LEU A 587 -25.57 -45.59 -19.29
CA LEU A 587 -24.90 -46.66 -20.03
C LEU A 587 -23.38 -46.46 -19.97
N PHE A 588 -22.66 -47.47 -19.50
CA PHE A 588 -21.19 -47.49 -19.56
C PHE A 588 -20.75 -48.33 -20.76
N SER A 589 -20.03 -47.73 -21.71
CA SER A 589 -19.49 -48.43 -22.88
C SER A 589 -17.96 -48.35 -22.93
N GLY A 590 -17.32 -49.52 -23.08
CA GLY A 590 -15.87 -49.70 -23.28
C GLY A 590 -15.07 -50.16 -22.05
N ASN A 591 -14.19 -51.16 -22.25
CA ASN A 591 -13.10 -51.62 -21.37
C ASN A 591 -13.48 -52.02 -19.93
N TYR A 592 -14.49 -52.87 -19.73
CA TYR A 592 -14.87 -53.40 -18.42
C TYR A 592 -13.75 -54.20 -17.73
N ASP A 593 -12.94 -54.84 -18.54
CA ASP A 593 -11.75 -55.63 -18.20
C ASP A 593 -10.61 -54.78 -17.60
N ARG A 594 -10.72 -53.44 -17.63
CA ARG A 594 -9.77 -52.51 -17.01
C ARG A 594 -10.23 -51.91 -15.68
N LEU A 595 -11.44 -52.23 -15.21
CA LEU A 595 -11.86 -51.85 -13.85
C LEU A 595 -10.98 -52.61 -12.84
N PRO A 596 -10.25 -51.92 -11.94
CA PRO A 596 -9.56 -52.60 -10.86
C PRO A 596 -10.59 -53.39 -10.05
N ARG A 597 -10.23 -54.59 -9.56
CA ARG A 597 -11.10 -55.60 -8.92
C ARG A 597 -11.92 -55.12 -7.69
N ASN A 598 -11.98 -53.83 -7.39
CA ASN A 598 -12.86 -53.23 -6.39
C ASN A 598 -14.21 -52.87 -7.04
N LYS A 599 -15.18 -53.75 -6.82
CA LYS A 599 -16.44 -53.92 -7.54
C LYS A 599 -17.56 -52.91 -7.22
N ILE A 600 -17.36 -51.59 -7.28
CA ILE A 600 -18.51 -50.67 -7.19
C ILE A 600 -18.29 -49.43 -8.07
N ALA A 601 -19.15 -49.28 -9.09
CA ALA A 601 -19.44 -48.00 -9.72
C ALA A 601 -20.82 -47.56 -9.21
N THR A 602 -20.89 -46.42 -8.53
CA THR A 602 -22.14 -45.88 -7.98
C THR A 602 -22.56 -44.67 -8.78
N VAL A 603 -23.82 -44.65 -9.21
CA VAL A 603 -24.47 -43.45 -9.78
C VAL A 603 -25.51 -43.00 -8.75
N ALA A 604 -25.33 -41.81 -8.19
CA ALA A 604 -26.28 -41.21 -7.24
C ALA A 604 -27.10 -40.14 -7.96
N TRP A 605 -28.42 -40.17 -7.75
CA TRP A 605 -29.35 -39.16 -8.26
C TRP A 605 -30.00 -38.48 -7.06
N GLU A 606 -29.94 -37.16 -6.98
CA GLU A 606 -30.73 -36.36 -6.04
C GLU A 606 -31.76 -35.53 -6.82
N ALA A 607 -33.02 -35.66 -6.44
CA ALA A 607 -34.09 -34.78 -6.90
C ALA A 607 -34.31 -33.70 -5.84
N VAL A 608 -34.15 -32.44 -6.23
CA VAL A 608 -34.40 -31.30 -5.33
C VAL A 608 -35.72 -30.66 -5.72
N VAL A 609 -36.69 -30.69 -4.81
CA VAL A 609 -37.94 -29.94 -4.95
C VAL A 609 -37.69 -28.52 -4.44
N LEU A 610 -37.83 -27.53 -5.33
CA LEU A 610 -37.66 -26.13 -4.98
C LEU A 610 -39.04 -25.47 -4.82
N GLN A 611 -39.56 -25.41 -3.59
CA GLN A 611 -40.27 -24.25 -3.01
C GLN A 611 -40.75 -24.50 -1.55
N PRO A 612 -41.07 -23.43 -0.78
CA PRO A 612 -41.15 -23.48 0.69
C PRO A 612 -42.57 -23.73 1.19
N LEU A 613 -42.74 -24.35 2.37
CA LEU A 613 -44.05 -24.42 3.03
C LEU A 613 -44.04 -23.81 4.44
N LYS A 614 -44.87 -22.78 4.58
CA LYS A 614 -45.63 -22.51 5.81
C LYS A 614 -46.70 -23.60 5.96
N GLY A 615 -46.65 -24.31 7.09
CA GLY A 615 -47.79 -24.89 7.79
C GLY A 615 -48.64 -25.95 7.06
N CYS A 616 -48.29 -27.23 7.22
CA CYS A 616 -49.22 -28.29 7.65
C CYS A 616 -48.48 -29.63 7.86
N ARG A 617 -49.15 -30.51 8.61
CA ARG A 617 -48.66 -31.68 9.34
C ARG A 617 -47.92 -32.72 8.49
N ALA A 618 -46.85 -33.26 9.06
CA ALA A 618 -46.17 -34.45 8.58
C ALA A 618 -47.07 -35.70 8.73
N SER A 619 -47.36 -36.37 7.62
CA SER A 619 -47.67 -37.80 7.59
C SER A 619 -46.52 -38.53 6.92
N SER A 620 -45.93 -39.47 7.67
CA SER A 620 -44.92 -40.41 7.23
C SER A 620 -45.43 -41.32 6.14
N VAL A 621 -44.65 -41.51 5.07
CA VAL A 621 -44.70 -42.71 4.24
C VAL A 621 -43.28 -43.26 4.14
N GLU A 622 -43.02 -44.29 4.94
CA GLU A 622 -41.90 -45.21 4.73
C GLU A 622 -42.16 -45.99 3.44
N SER A 623 -41.16 -46.05 2.56
CA SER A 623 -41.01 -47.20 1.68
C SER A 623 -39.58 -47.71 1.80
N VAL A 624 -39.51 -48.90 2.38
CA VAL A 624 -38.31 -49.71 2.58
C VAL A 624 -37.96 -50.38 1.25
N VAL A 625 -36.73 -50.22 0.79
CA VAL A 625 -36.09 -51.22 -0.09
C VAL A 625 -34.76 -51.61 0.55
N THR A 626 -34.74 -52.85 1.02
CA THR A 626 -33.61 -53.51 1.70
C THR A 626 -32.59 -53.99 0.67
N VAL A 627 -31.31 -53.66 0.86
CA VAL A 627 -30.20 -54.51 0.38
C VAL A 627 -29.15 -54.61 1.49
N SER A 628 -28.85 -55.85 1.86
CA SER A 628 -28.07 -56.29 3.01
C SER A 628 -26.55 -56.18 2.82
N GLY A 629 -25.84 -55.77 3.88
CA GLY A 629 -24.40 -55.98 4.06
C GLY A 629 -23.82 -55.24 5.27
N THR A 630 -23.50 -55.97 6.34
CA THR A 630 -22.91 -55.45 7.60
C THR A 630 -21.44 -54.99 7.51
N PRO A 631 -20.93 -54.17 8.45
CA PRO A 631 -19.84 -53.20 8.25
C PRO A 631 -18.47 -53.64 8.83
N PRO A 632 -17.39 -52.87 8.60
CA PRO A 632 -16.29 -52.79 9.56
C PRO A 632 -16.28 -51.45 10.33
N LYS A 633 -16.13 -51.58 11.65
CA LYS A 633 -15.74 -50.53 12.62
C LYS A 633 -14.35 -49.96 12.29
N ILE A 634 -14.15 -48.64 12.43
CA ILE A 634 -12.88 -48.06 12.87
C ILE A 634 -13.15 -46.90 13.86
N MET A 635 -12.44 -46.95 14.99
CA MET A 635 -12.45 -46.03 16.14
C MET A 635 -11.31 -44.96 16.00
N PRO A 636 -11.23 -43.94 16.88
CA PRO A 636 -10.61 -42.64 16.60
C PRO A 636 -9.09 -42.58 16.84
N ILE A 637 -8.42 -41.61 16.21
CA ILE A 637 -7.07 -41.15 16.60
C ILE A 637 -7.02 -39.61 16.61
N LYS A 638 -6.81 -39.02 17.78
CA LYS A 638 -6.21 -37.67 18.01
C LYS A 638 -4.70 -37.89 18.32
N PRO A 639 -3.83 -36.87 18.44
CA PRO A 639 -3.70 -35.54 17.81
C PRO A 639 -2.25 -35.31 17.25
N LYS A 640 -1.97 -34.18 16.59
CA LYS A 640 -0.63 -33.54 16.68
C LYS A 640 -0.74 -32.02 16.80
N ILE A 641 0.03 -31.52 17.75
CA ILE A 641 0.18 -30.14 18.23
C ILE A 641 1.09 -29.36 17.28
N TYR A 642 0.80 -28.07 17.09
CA TYR A 642 1.83 -27.08 16.82
C TYR A 642 1.67 -25.92 17.81
N LEU A 643 2.79 -25.56 18.43
CA LEU A 643 2.95 -24.45 19.36
C LEU A 643 2.95 -23.13 18.57
N THR A 644 2.13 -22.19 19.03
CA THR A 644 2.32 -20.76 18.79
C THR A 644 2.08 -20.01 20.10
N CYS A 645 3.10 -19.25 20.50
CA CYS A 645 3.07 -18.41 21.68
C CYS A 645 1.91 -17.42 21.58
N SER A 646 1.03 -17.43 22.57
CA SER A 646 -0.13 -16.56 22.66
C SER A 646 -0.19 -16.03 24.09
N VAL A 647 -0.19 -14.70 24.23
CA VAL A 647 -0.51 -14.06 25.51
C VAL A 647 -1.98 -14.36 25.79
N ARG A 648 -2.24 -15.16 26.83
CA ARG A 648 -3.58 -15.55 27.27
C ARG A 648 -4.10 -14.49 28.23
N LEU A 649 -5.06 -13.69 27.77
CA LEU A 649 -6.00 -13.07 28.70
C LEU A 649 -7.04 -14.12 29.12
N PRO A 650 -7.52 -14.11 30.38
CA PRO A 650 -8.59 -15.00 30.82
C PRO A 650 -9.83 -14.89 29.90
N PRO A 651 -10.62 -15.96 29.73
CA PRO A 651 -11.93 -15.83 29.11
C PRO A 651 -12.75 -14.80 29.90
N GLN A 652 -13.41 -13.86 29.22
CA GLN A 652 -14.37 -12.90 29.82
C GLN A 652 -13.77 -11.77 30.70
N SER A 653 -12.57 -11.30 30.38
CA SER A 653 -11.98 -10.10 31.01
C SER A 653 -11.90 -8.93 30.04
N TRP A 654 -12.15 -7.71 30.54
CA TRP A 654 -11.88 -6.45 29.85
C TRP A 654 -10.79 -5.67 30.59
N CYS A 655 -9.93 -4.98 29.84
CA CYS A 655 -8.91 -4.09 30.39
C CYS A 655 -9.25 -2.64 30.03
N LYS A 656 -9.22 -1.74 31.02
CA LYS A 656 -9.37 -0.29 30.80
C LYS A 656 -8.04 0.25 30.31
N VAL A 657 -8.06 0.98 29.19
CA VAL A 657 -6.89 1.71 28.70
C VAL A 657 -6.96 3.11 29.31
N SER A 658 -6.21 3.36 30.39
CA SER A 658 -6.08 4.71 30.94
C SER A 658 -5.14 5.55 30.07
N SER A 659 -5.41 6.85 30.00
CA SER A 659 -4.49 7.85 29.42
C SER A 659 -3.18 7.93 30.18
#